data_AF-A0A7Y5FGA7-F1
#
_entry.id   AF-A0A7Y5FGA7-F1
#
_cell.length_a   1.000
_cell.length_b   1.000
_cell.length_c   1.000
_cell.angle_alpha   90.00
_cell.angle_beta   90.00
_cell.angle_gamma   90.00
#
_symmetry.space_group_name_H-M   'P 1'
#
loop_
_entity.id
_entity.type
_entity.pdbx_description
1 polymer ?
#
loop_
_entity_poly.entity_id
_entity_poly.type
_entity_poly.pdbx_seq_one_letter_code
_entity_poly.pdbx_strand_id
1 'polypeptide(L)'
;MRKPGLGIVLYLLLSWSQPALPQDFMLQGWYWNYPGTADGHVWADTLNAKAQALANAGFTYVWLPPLSRASFGQTSNGYDPKDLFDLGEFGGGPTRFGTRTDLNDLIATFNTYGLKAVADMIYNHRDGGKAENNPSVEGWIENLTAAKVNNGDQPFPSDRYRCYLPIGGATGRGAGTYYFKFKSASEHANFHGKPYKVYMQTNAVGYQSQPPENEAEPNGGGGCGEPNNVIHLGIDMQANLDGLGCKIDEFALTLGSSDFNATGDSIWIYTGNSSGYTDHYVYEVWYNGSNHQSAIKYQTYTDFTGVASGRGGMNHTNFKPNGNPTCLCGDWDYMYFFYDYDQTVPSTRDTLFAWTRWMWSNAGMRGLRMDAVKHFTPEFVGDLLDNLHANGMDPGMVVGEWFDSNSYILKDWVEDVKSYMDAGTQAAIKPRVFDFALRDALEKACDLYGYDARNVFTASLVDAQGVSGDYAVTFVNNHDFRDPGQPVDNDPILAYAYTLTNNQLGVASVFYPDYYSSLRSKIDQLIEIHKNYIYGASSRDYLSRLGTPYSATYTGGYPNTTLLYQLRGAVSGRDVIVAINFAGEQLRVTHGVNTTSLPVGATLIDAVGNSTTATLTVNASNQVYLELPARSYAVWIEDAGSWAQAGVSGLGSTYTFNEIDMLDKDTGWAVATSGKIAKTTNGGINWSAVTSGTSNALYGVKAVDANTVVVVGASNTIRRTTNGGASWVSVAPSMSPTPTWRNVDGIGSTLYAVGHVTSGARRVRVARSTDGGATWTRIDGGAMGSTSTTSSTAFYGIDVVTADIVYLCGTYGTGGNSIYYTANGTNPAPAWSGTSTASPFYSIEMINSSWGYVVGSSSKYYQTTNGTSFSAVASSGLPSGMSVWDVSWNANTQRLYLAGYTGASGSYVPRLYRTGVMANSAASDVVSAMTVNLPGNTQLFSLDAETSSAASGGSSTRIAYYGALGLVKSSVPLTETDSPARAASYELFANYPNPFNPATTIVYQMPQAGQVSLQIFNMLGQLVRTLVDAEVAAGVHAVTWDGRDSEGDQLASGVYVYQLRAGETVKTRKMLLAK
;
A
#
# COMPACT_ATOMS: atom_id res chain seq x y z
N MET A 1 -52.86 0.15 -38.27
CA MET A 1 -52.56 1.56 -38.57
C MET A 1 -51.80 2.15 -37.38
N ARG A 2 -50.67 2.81 -37.66
CA ARG A 2 -49.77 3.64 -36.80
C ARG A 2 -48.87 2.93 -35.76
N LYS A 3 -47.56 2.88 -36.09
CA LYS A 3 -46.43 2.95 -35.14
C LYS A 3 -46.48 4.28 -34.37
N PRO A 4 -45.96 4.35 -33.12
CA PRO A 4 -44.56 4.76 -32.85
C PRO A 4 -43.96 3.99 -31.65
N GLY A 5 -42.68 3.96 -31.31
CA GLY A 5 -41.44 4.50 -31.85
C GLY A 5 -40.28 3.74 -31.15
N LEU A 6 -39.18 3.51 -31.85
CA LEU A 6 -37.97 2.92 -31.28
C LEU A 6 -37.34 3.94 -30.32
N GLY A 7 -37.57 3.77 -29.02
CA GLY A 7 -36.74 4.36 -27.98
C GLY A 7 -35.53 3.47 -27.76
N ILE A 8 -34.34 4.02 -27.99
CA ILE A 8 -33.06 3.43 -27.59
C ILE A 8 -33.12 3.22 -26.07
N VAL A 9 -33.22 1.97 -25.63
CA VAL A 9 -33.04 1.60 -24.22
C VAL A 9 -31.56 1.75 -23.94
N LEU A 10 -31.21 2.84 -23.27
CA LEU A 10 -29.93 3.00 -22.59
C LEU A 10 -29.86 1.85 -21.57
N TYR A 11 -29.03 0.84 -21.83
CA TYR A 11 -28.67 -0.16 -20.82
C TYR A 11 -27.97 0.59 -19.68
N LEU A 12 -28.72 0.97 -18.65
CA LEU A 12 -28.18 1.15 -17.31
C LEU A 12 -27.57 -0.21 -16.93
N LEU A 13 -26.25 -0.32 -17.06
CA LEU A 13 -25.47 -1.36 -16.42
C LEU A 13 -25.75 -1.23 -14.92
N LEU A 14 -26.75 -1.97 -14.43
CA LEU A 14 -26.77 -2.45 -13.06
C LEU A 14 -25.39 -3.08 -12.86
N SER A 15 -24.52 -2.41 -12.10
CA SER A 15 -23.19 -2.91 -11.78
C SER A 15 -23.36 -4.09 -10.84
N TRP A 16 -23.54 -5.29 -11.40
CA TRP A 16 -23.34 -6.53 -10.66
C TRP A 16 -21.91 -6.47 -10.12
N SER A 17 -21.75 -6.40 -8.79
CA SER A 17 -20.43 -6.47 -8.18
C SER A 17 -19.80 -7.79 -8.59
N GLN A 18 -18.68 -7.71 -9.32
CA GLN A 18 -17.92 -8.89 -9.65
C GLN A 18 -17.13 -9.33 -8.40
N PRO A 19 -17.01 -10.65 -8.13
CA PRO A 19 -16.16 -11.14 -7.07
C PRO A 19 -14.72 -10.67 -7.30
N ALA A 20 -13.96 -10.45 -6.21
CA ALA A 20 -12.54 -10.15 -6.30
C ALA A 20 -11.82 -11.30 -7.01
N LEU A 21 -10.87 -10.97 -7.87
CA LEU A 21 -10.09 -11.95 -8.60
C LEU A 21 -8.69 -12.06 -7.99
N PRO A 22 -7.98 -13.19 -8.13
CA PRO A 22 -6.57 -13.33 -7.71
C PRO A 22 -5.56 -12.32 -8.32
N GLN A 23 -6.06 -11.35 -9.10
CA GLN A 23 -5.32 -10.30 -9.78
C GLN A 23 -5.66 -8.90 -9.21
N ASP A 24 -6.59 -8.86 -8.25
CA ASP A 24 -6.89 -7.69 -7.43
C ASP A 24 -5.87 -7.57 -6.28
N PHE A 25 -5.76 -6.36 -5.73
CA PHE A 25 -4.88 -6.07 -4.60
C PHE A 25 -5.64 -5.39 -3.47
N MET A 26 -5.38 -5.84 -2.24
CA MET A 26 -5.93 -5.27 -1.03
C MET A 26 -4.82 -4.59 -0.21
N LEU A 27 -5.12 -3.44 0.38
CA LEU A 27 -4.31 -2.86 1.45
C LEU A 27 -5.02 -3.10 2.78
N GLN A 28 -4.34 -3.66 3.79
CA GLN A 28 -4.76 -3.47 5.18
C GLN A 28 -4.47 -2.02 5.55
N GLY A 29 -5.48 -1.15 5.61
CA GLY A 29 -5.33 0.31 5.69
C GLY A 29 -4.94 0.88 7.05
N TRP A 30 -4.46 0.05 7.98
CA TRP A 30 -4.21 0.41 9.37
C TRP A 30 -3.25 -0.59 10.04
N TYR A 31 -2.83 -0.30 11.29
CA TYR A 31 -2.01 -1.20 12.13
C TYR A 31 -2.30 -0.94 13.62
N TRP A 32 -1.83 -1.82 14.52
CA TRP A 32 -2.27 -1.80 15.92
C TRP A 32 -2.03 -0.49 16.67
N ASN A 33 -0.86 0.13 16.50
CA ASN A 33 -0.49 1.39 17.17
C ASN A 33 -0.73 2.62 16.29
N TYR A 34 -1.72 2.58 15.39
CA TYR A 34 -2.04 3.71 14.52
C TYR A 34 -2.51 4.91 15.35
N PRO A 35 -1.98 6.14 15.15
CA PRO A 35 -2.43 7.33 15.89
C PRO A 35 -3.92 7.58 15.71
N GLY A 36 -4.68 7.54 16.81
CA GLY A 36 -6.13 7.67 16.81
C GLY A 36 -6.62 9.04 17.29
N THR A 37 -7.93 9.16 17.47
CA THR A 37 -8.56 10.41 17.93
C THR A 37 -8.12 10.84 19.32
N ALA A 38 -7.84 9.88 20.21
CA ALA A 38 -7.25 10.17 21.52
C ALA A 38 -5.85 10.79 21.42
N ASP A 39 -5.14 10.54 20.30
CA ASP A 39 -3.81 11.08 20.01
C ASP A 39 -3.88 12.42 19.23
N GLY A 40 -5.08 12.96 19.00
CA GLY A 40 -5.30 14.19 18.23
C GLY A 40 -5.30 14.01 16.71
N HIS A 41 -5.44 12.76 16.24
CA HIS A 41 -5.41 12.40 14.82
C HIS A 41 -6.73 11.78 14.34
N VAL A 42 -7.06 11.94 13.07
CA VAL A 42 -8.19 11.25 12.43
C VAL A 42 -7.62 10.28 11.39
N TRP A 43 -7.75 8.98 11.66
CA TRP A 43 -7.27 7.94 10.75
C TRP A 43 -7.94 8.03 9.38
N ALA A 44 -9.25 8.27 9.36
CA ALA A 44 -10.03 8.33 8.12
C ALA A 44 -9.52 9.43 7.18
N ASP A 45 -9.23 10.62 7.69
CA ASP A 45 -8.64 11.73 6.91
C ASP A 45 -7.30 11.36 6.29
N THR A 46 -6.50 10.58 7.03
CA THR A 46 -5.20 10.15 6.54
C THR A 46 -5.34 9.22 5.34
N LEU A 47 -6.24 8.25 5.38
CA LEU A 47 -6.53 7.40 4.22
C LEU A 47 -7.23 8.17 3.09
N ASN A 48 -8.08 9.14 3.43
CA ASN A 48 -8.78 9.98 2.46
C ASN A 48 -7.76 10.72 1.57
N ALA A 49 -6.75 11.35 2.18
CA ALA A 49 -5.66 12.02 1.48
C ALA A 49 -4.77 11.07 0.64
N LYS A 50 -4.80 9.76 0.91
CA LYS A 50 -3.99 8.73 0.24
C LYS A 50 -4.75 7.99 -0.86
N ALA A 51 -6.08 8.09 -0.90
CA ALA A 51 -6.95 7.27 -1.76
C ALA A 51 -6.57 7.33 -3.25
N GLN A 52 -6.32 8.51 -3.80
CA GLN A 52 -5.93 8.65 -5.21
C GLN A 52 -4.60 7.94 -5.50
N ALA A 53 -3.62 8.09 -4.61
CA ALA A 53 -2.31 7.47 -4.77
C ALA A 53 -2.39 5.94 -4.68
N LEU A 54 -3.26 5.41 -3.81
CA LEU A 54 -3.53 3.97 -3.69
C LEU A 54 -4.19 3.41 -4.95
N ALA A 55 -5.20 4.11 -5.48
CA ALA A 55 -5.85 3.71 -6.73
C ALA A 55 -4.86 3.75 -7.92
N ASN A 56 -4.03 4.79 -7.99
CA ASN A 56 -2.99 4.93 -9.02
C ASN A 56 -1.94 3.81 -8.93
N ALA A 57 -1.54 3.42 -7.72
CA ALA A 57 -0.65 2.27 -7.50
C ALA A 57 -1.28 0.96 -7.99
N GLY A 58 -2.62 0.84 -7.92
CA GLY A 58 -3.37 -0.30 -8.43
C GLY A 58 -4.12 -1.09 -7.37
N PHE A 59 -4.19 -0.60 -6.13
CA PHE A 59 -5.08 -1.19 -5.12
C PHE A 59 -6.54 -1.10 -5.57
N THR A 60 -7.30 -2.12 -5.20
CA THR A 60 -8.72 -2.26 -5.54
C THR A 60 -9.60 -2.34 -4.30
N TYR A 61 -9.06 -2.91 -3.21
CA TYR A 61 -9.71 -3.01 -1.92
C TYR A 61 -8.84 -2.36 -0.84
N VAL A 62 -9.49 -1.79 0.18
CA VAL A 62 -8.83 -1.35 1.41
C VAL A 62 -9.60 -1.91 2.60
N TRP A 63 -8.94 -2.76 3.37
CA TRP A 63 -9.44 -3.29 4.64
C TRP A 63 -9.30 -2.23 5.74
N LEU A 64 -10.45 -1.78 6.22
CA LEU A 64 -10.60 -0.78 7.28
C LEU A 64 -10.55 -1.48 8.64
N PRO A 65 -10.11 -0.81 9.72
CA PRO A 65 -10.19 -1.37 11.07
C PRO A 65 -11.65 -1.57 11.50
N PRO A 66 -11.90 -2.23 12.65
CA PRO A 66 -13.23 -2.24 13.23
C PRO A 66 -13.73 -0.82 13.54
N LEU A 67 -14.87 -0.44 12.92
CA LEU A 67 -15.37 0.93 12.95
C LEU A 67 -16.44 1.18 14.04
N SER A 68 -17.04 0.11 14.56
CA SER A 68 -18.09 0.20 15.59
C SER A 68 -17.54 0.73 16.90
N ARG A 69 -18.40 1.39 17.67
CA ARG A 69 -18.10 1.84 19.03
C ARG A 69 -17.63 0.66 19.87
N ALA A 70 -16.46 0.83 20.46
CA ALA A 70 -15.85 -0.15 21.32
C ALA A 70 -16.11 0.14 22.82
N SER A 71 -15.95 -0.85 23.68
CA SER A 71 -16.17 -0.73 25.11
C SER A 71 -15.15 0.19 25.78
N PHE A 72 -13.89 0.16 25.33
CA PHE A 72 -12.83 1.06 25.81
C PHE A 72 -12.79 2.42 25.08
N GLY A 73 -13.80 2.72 24.24
CA GLY A 73 -13.98 4.05 23.66
C GLY A 73 -12.89 4.45 22.66
N GLN A 74 -12.40 5.69 22.75
CA GLN A 74 -11.51 6.31 21.76
C GLN A 74 -10.08 5.75 21.72
N THR A 75 -9.69 4.95 22.72
CA THR A 75 -8.37 4.32 22.78
C THR A 75 -8.38 2.90 22.22
N SER A 76 -9.56 2.31 22.02
CA SER A 76 -9.72 0.94 21.52
C SER A 76 -9.42 0.82 20.02
N ASN A 77 -8.83 -0.31 19.62
CA ASN A 77 -8.69 -0.71 18.21
C ASN A 77 -9.96 -1.33 17.60
N GLY A 78 -11.03 -1.43 18.38
CA GLY A 78 -12.38 -1.78 17.96
C GLY A 78 -12.75 -3.27 18.01
N TYR A 79 -11.83 -4.14 18.44
CA TYR A 79 -12.09 -5.57 18.65
C TYR A 79 -12.91 -5.89 19.90
N ASP A 80 -13.29 -4.89 20.68
CA ASP A 80 -14.19 -4.97 21.84
C ASP A 80 -15.53 -4.28 21.52
N PRO A 81 -16.30 -4.77 20.51
CA PRO A 81 -17.47 -4.06 20.02
C PRO A 81 -18.52 -3.92 21.12
N LYS A 82 -19.03 -2.69 21.29
CA LYS A 82 -20.08 -2.36 22.26
C LYS A 82 -21.39 -1.99 21.58
N ASP A 83 -21.37 -1.00 20.69
CA ASP A 83 -22.55 -0.57 19.93
C ASP A 83 -22.30 -0.76 18.44
N LEU A 84 -22.85 -1.85 17.89
CA LEU A 84 -22.62 -2.29 16.52
C LEU A 84 -23.06 -1.24 15.48
N PHE A 85 -24.04 -0.39 15.82
CA PHE A 85 -24.62 0.58 14.90
C PHE A 85 -24.19 2.02 15.21
N ASP A 86 -23.14 2.22 16.01
CA ASP A 86 -22.51 3.50 16.26
C ASP A 86 -21.09 3.50 15.68
N LEU A 87 -20.84 4.30 14.66
CA LEU A 87 -19.55 4.48 14.01
C LEU A 87 -18.90 5.82 14.41
N GLY A 88 -19.23 6.33 15.60
CA GLY A 88 -18.70 7.59 16.12
C GLY A 88 -19.69 8.76 16.09
N GLU A 89 -20.99 8.52 15.89
CA GLU A 89 -22.03 9.56 15.80
C GLU A 89 -22.94 9.69 17.03
N PHE A 90 -22.97 8.72 17.93
CA PHE A 90 -23.87 8.76 19.10
C PHE A 90 -23.12 9.05 20.40
N GLY A 91 -23.43 10.18 21.07
CA GLY A 91 -23.27 10.47 22.51
C GLY A 91 -21.89 10.32 23.19
N GLY A 92 -20.96 9.55 22.64
CA GLY A 92 -19.64 9.19 23.18
C GLY A 92 -18.47 9.73 22.36
N GLY A 93 -18.72 10.67 21.44
CA GLY A 93 -17.70 11.28 20.57
C GLY A 93 -17.21 10.36 19.45
N PRO A 94 -16.08 10.65 18.79
CA PRO A 94 -15.53 9.77 17.76
C PRO A 94 -15.14 8.39 18.31
N THR A 95 -14.99 7.40 17.44
CA THR A 95 -14.21 6.17 17.74
C THR A 95 -12.72 6.48 17.62
N ARG A 96 -11.82 5.53 17.90
CA ARG A 96 -10.38 5.72 17.67
C ARG A 96 -10.06 6.16 16.24
N PHE A 97 -10.88 5.74 15.28
CA PHE A 97 -10.61 5.93 13.85
C PHE A 97 -11.30 7.15 13.24
N GLY A 98 -12.18 7.80 13.99
CA GLY A 98 -12.86 9.03 13.56
C GLY A 98 -14.34 9.04 13.89
N THR A 99 -15.06 9.97 13.28
CA THR A 99 -16.52 10.08 13.33
C THR A 99 -17.16 9.40 12.13
N ARG A 100 -18.49 9.25 12.20
CA ARG A 100 -19.31 8.84 11.06
C ARG A 100 -19.15 9.73 9.83
N THR A 101 -18.95 11.03 10.03
CA THR A 101 -18.76 11.99 8.94
C THR A 101 -17.44 11.72 8.22
N ASP A 102 -16.35 11.56 8.97
CA ASP A 102 -15.01 11.27 8.39
C ASP A 102 -15.03 9.96 7.59
N LEU A 103 -15.75 8.95 8.10
CA LEU A 103 -15.96 7.69 7.36
C LEU A 103 -16.76 7.90 6.07
N ASN A 104 -17.84 8.67 6.10
CA ASN A 104 -18.64 8.93 4.89
C ASN A 104 -17.80 9.65 3.82
N ASP A 105 -16.97 10.61 4.22
CA ASP A 105 -16.07 11.33 3.33
C ASP A 105 -15.01 10.40 2.73
N LEU A 106 -14.41 9.52 3.55
CA LEU A 106 -13.50 8.49 3.09
C LEU A 106 -14.15 7.56 2.04
N ILE A 107 -15.36 7.10 2.31
CA ILE A 107 -16.11 6.21 1.41
C ILE A 107 -16.48 6.93 0.10
N ALA A 108 -16.87 8.21 0.16
CA ALA A 108 -17.13 9.02 -1.03
C ALA A 108 -15.88 9.16 -1.91
N THR A 109 -14.72 9.40 -1.29
CA THR A 109 -13.44 9.46 -1.98
C THR A 109 -13.02 8.11 -2.56
N PHE A 110 -13.20 7.02 -1.81
CA PHE A 110 -12.94 5.67 -2.32
C PHE A 110 -13.78 5.37 -3.55
N ASN A 111 -15.08 5.67 -3.53
CA ASN A 111 -15.96 5.54 -4.68
C ASN A 111 -15.49 6.38 -5.88
N THR A 112 -15.01 7.61 -5.64
CA THR A 112 -14.48 8.50 -6.68
C THR A 112 -13.29 7.88 -7.42
N TYR A 113 -12.41 7.18 -6.70
CA TYR A 113 -11.21 6.56 -7.26
C TYR A 113 -11.35 5.05 -7.54
N GLY A 114 -12.55 4.49 -7.41
CA GLY A 114 -12.81 3.06 -7.68
C GLY A 114 -12.25 2.09 -6.62
N LEU A 115 -11.91 2.58 -5.42
CA LEU A 115 -11.52 1.75 -4.28
C LEU A 115 -12.75 1.21 -3.55
N LYS A 116 -12.67 -0.03 -3.08
CA LYS A 116 -13.73 -0.71 -2.32
C LYS A 116 -13.32 -0.89 -0.87
N ALA A 117 -14.10 -0.34 0.06
CA ALA A 117 -13.87 -0.55 1.49
C ALA A 117 -14.27 -1.98 1.92
N VAL A 118 -13.41 -2.64 2.68
CA VAL A 118 -13.65 -3.94 3.31
C VAL A 118 -13.82 -3.71 4.82
N ALA A 119 -14.97 -4.07 5.36
CA ALA A 119 -15.30 -3.88 6.78
C ALA A 119 -14.71 -5.01 7.62
N ASP A 120 -14.08 -4.66 8.74
CA ASP A 120 -13.70 -5.63 9.77
C ASP A 120 -14.89 -5.94 10.67
N MET A 121 -15.30 -7.21 10.72
CA MET A 121 -16.54 -7.66 11.34
C MET A 121 -16.24 -8.65 12.47
N ILE A 122 -16.64 -8.30 13.69
CA ILE A 122 -16.45 -9.11 14.90
C ILE A 122 -17.76 -9.84 15.21
N TYR A 123 -17.84 -11.11 14.81
CA TYR A 123 -19.00 -11.98 15.07
C TYR A 123 -18.80 -12.97 16.21
N ASN A 124 -17.64 -12.92 16.87
CA ASN A 124 -17.28 -13.83 17.96
C ASN A 124 -17.91 -13.39 19.30
N HIS A 125 -17.72 -12.14 19.69
CA HIS A 125 -18.07 -11.65 21.03
C HIS A 125 -18.54 -10.19 21.05
N ARG A 126 -18.99 -9.72 22.22
CA ARG A 126 -19.35 -8.32 22.51
C ARG A 126 -18.91 -7.91 23.91
N ASP A 127 -18.68 -6.61 24.12
CA ASP A 127 -18.32 -6.08 25.43
C ASP A 127 -18.99 -4.75 25.79
N GLY A 128 -18.99 -4.41 27.09
CA GLY A 128 -19.42 -3.11 27.59
C GLY A 128 -20.94 -2.94 27.74
N GLY A 129 -21.66 -4.06 27.85
CA GLY A 129 -23.09 -4.08 28.18
C GLY A 129 -23.34 -3.65 29.64
N LYS A 130 -24.60 -3.41 29.97
CA LYS A 130 -25.02 -3.17 31.36
C LYS A 130 -25.08 -4.49 32.12
N ALA A 131 -24.91 -4.40 33.44
CA ALA A 131 -25.05 -5.55 34.31
C ALA A 131 -26.51 -6.01 34.37
N GLU A 132 -26.73 -7.31 34.17
CA GLU A 132 -28.03 -7.96 34.29
C GLU A 132 -27.89 -9.32 34.98
N ASN A 133 -28.97 -9.82 35.58
CA ASN A 133 -28.93 -11.16 36.19
C ASN A 133 -28.82 -12.23 35.09
N ASN A 134 -27.92 -13.19 35.27
CA ASN A 134 -27.67 -14.25 34.32
C ASN A 134 -27.81 -15.63 34.99
N PRO A 135 -29.02 -16.23 34.97
CA PRO A 135 -29.26 -17.54 35.59
C PRO A 135 -28.53 -18.68 34.87
N SER A 136 -28.15 -18.52 33.60
CA SER A 136 -27.40 -19.53 32.85
C SER A 136 -25.93 -19.59 33.30
N VAL A 137 -25.33 -18.45 33.61
CA VAL A 137 -23.99 -18.37 34.23
C VAL A 137 -24.00 -18.89 35.67
N GLU A 138 -25.00 -18.51 36.46
CA GLU A 138 -25.24 -19.09 37.81
C GLU A 138 -25.27 -20.63 37.73
N GLY A 139 -26.11 -21.18 36.85
CA GLY A 139 -26.21 -22.61 36.65
C GLY A 139 -24.94 -23.27 36.12
N TRP A 140 -24.18 -22.60 35.25
CA TRP A 140 -22.92 -23.12 34.72
C TRP A 140 -21.85 -23.24 35.81
N ILE A 141 -21.70 -22.19 36.61
CA ILE A 141 -20.71 -22.12 37.70
C ILE A 141 -21.04 -23.13 38.79
N GLU A 142 -22.27 -23.13 39.31
CA GLU A 142 -22.63 -23.94 40.48
C GLU A 142 -22.76 -25.44 40.16
N ASN A 143 -22.99 -25.79 38.89
CA ASN A 143 -23.14 -27.18 38.45
C ASN A 143 -21.93 -27.70 37.65
N LEU A 144 -20.78 -27.04 37.69
CA LEU A 144 -19.56 -27.57 37.10
C LEU A 144 -19.07 -28.75 37.95
N THR A 145 -18.75 -29.89 37.31
CA THR A 145 -18.30 -31.11 38.01
C THR A 145 -17.00 -31.63 37.39
N ALA A 146 -16.22 -32.42 38.13
CA ALA A 146 -15.04 -33.08 37.57
C ALA A 146 -15.34 -33.88 36.29
N ALA A 147 -16.53 -34.49 36.18
CA ALA A 147 -16.95 -35.21 34.98
C ALA A 147 -17.14 -34.29 33.77
N LYS A 148 -17.74 -33.11 33.98
CA LYS A 148 -17.87 -32.08 32.93
C LYS A 148 -16.52 -31.57 32.46
N VAL A 149 -15.62 -31.29 33.40
CA VAL A 149 -14.23 -30.88 33.10
C VAL A 149 -13.49 -31.96 32.31
N ASN A 150 -13.61 -33.22 32.72
CA ASN A 150 -13.02 -34.35 31.97
C ASN A 150 -13.60 -34.51 30.56
N ASN A 151 -14.83 -34.04 30.32
CA ASN A 151 -15.45 -33.98 29.00
C ASN A 151 -15.10 -32.71 28.21
N GLY A 152 -14.27 -31.82 28.77
CA GLY A 152 -13.77 -30.62 28.11
C GLY A 152 -14.36 -29.30 28.58
N ASP A 153 -15.41 -29.30 29.42
CA ASP A 153 -16.03 -28.06 29.92
C ASP A 153 -15.02 -27.24 30.76
N GLN A 154 -15.07 -25.92 30.60
CA GLN A 154 -14.21 -24.98 31.35
C GLN A 154 -15.04 -24.14 32.33
N PRO A 155 -14.46 -23.69 33.46
CA PRO A 155 -15.13 -22.77 34.35
C PRO A 155 -15.36 -21.40 33.69
N PHE A 156 -16.48 -20.76 33.98
CA PHE A 156 -16.75 -19.42 33.46
C PHE A 156 -15.82 -18.39 34.13
N PRO A 157 -15.24 -17.41 33.41
CA PRO A 157 -14.22 -16.53 33.96
C PRO A 157 -14.74 -15.66 35.08
N SER A 158 -14.06 -15.72 36.23
CA SER A 158 -14.42 -15.02 37.46
C SER A 158 -14.36 -13.50 37.33
N ASP A 159 -13.61 -12.98 36.37
CA ASP A 159 -13.51 -11.55 36.02
C ASP A 159 -14.62 -11.08 35.05
N ARG A 160 -15.46 -12.00 34.55
CA ARG A 160 -16.56 -11.71 33.60
C ARG A 160 -17.95 -11.80 34.22
N TYR A 161 -18.02 -12.01 35.54
CA TYR A 161 -19.27 -11.88 36.28
C TYR A 161 -19.02 -11.23 37.65
N ARG A 162 -20.11 -10.83 38.29
CA ARG A 162 -20.11 -10.49 39.72
C ARG A 162 -21.28 -11.18 40.40
N CYS A 163 -21.14 -11.44 41.68
CA CYS A 163 -22.24 -11.91 42.51
C CYS A 163 -22.77 -10.75 43.36
N TYR A 164 -24.01 -10.85 43.80
CA TYR A 164 -24.50 -9.98 44.87
C TYR A 164 -25.52 -10.68 45.77
N LEU A 165 -25.51 -10.27 47.05
CA LEU A 165 -26.53 -10.61 48.03
C LEU A 165 -27.39 -9.37 48.32
N PRO A 166 -28.70 -9.39 48.01
CA PRO A 166 -29.60 -8.31 48.41
C PRO A 166 -29.71 -8.21 49.95
N ILE A 167 -29.47 -7.01 50.49
CA ILE A 167 -29.57 -6.67 51.91
C ILE A 167 -30.41 -5.38 52.09
N GLY A 168 -30.78 -5.06 53.33
CA GLY A 168 -31.67 -3.95 53.65
C GLY A 168 -33.09 -4.14 53.09
N GLY A 169 -33.91 -3.10 53.23
CA GLY A 169 -35.29 -3.09 52.74
C GLY A 169 -36.10 -4.28 53.25
N ALA A 170 -36.82 -4.94 52.34
CA ALA A 170 -37.68 -6.08 52.66
C ALA A 170 -36.93 -7.42 52.80
N THR A 171 -35.60 -7.44 52.67
CA THR A 171 -34.82 -8.71 52.64
C THR A 171 -34.66 -9.35 54.02
N GLY A 172 -34.86 -8.59 55.11
CA GLY A 172 -34.62 -9.04 56.48
C GLY A 172 -33.13 -9.22 56.84
N ARG A 173 -32.21 -8.90 55.92
CA ARG A 173 -30.76 -8.95 56.10
C ARG A 173 -30.22 -7.55 56.34
N GLY A 174 -29.55 -7.30 57.45
CA GLY A 174 -29.07 -5.96 57.84
C GLY A 174 -27.68 -5.98 58.46
N ALA A 175 -27.44 -5.11 59.45
CA ALA A 175 -26.20 -5.14 60.21
C ALA A 175 -25.97 -6.50 60.90
N GLY A 176 -24.71 -6.86 61.10
CA GLY A 176 -24.28 -8.14 61.67
C GLY A 176 -23.18 -8.80 60.83
N THR A 177 -22.74 -9.98 61.27
CA THR A 177 -21.68 -10.74 60.61
C THR A 177 -22.26 -11.73 59.61
N TYR A 178 -21.74 -11.67 58.39
CA TYR A 178 -22.00 -12.60 57.30
C TYR A 178 -20.78 -13.50 57.13
N TYR A 179 -20.98 -14.80 56.99
CA TYR A 179 -19.92 -15.75 56.72
C TYR A 179 -20.08 -16.28 55.30
N PHE A 180 -19.22 -15.81 54.38
CA PHE A 180 -19.20 -16.23 52.99
C PHE A 180 -18.24 -17.40 52.83
N LYS A 181 -18.76 -18.53 52.33
CA LYS A 181 -17.96 -19.72 52.07
C LYS A 181 -17.74 -19.91 50.59
N PHE A 182 -16.49 -20.10 50.19
CA PHE A 182 -16.08 -20.39 48.81
C PHE A 182 -15.61 -21.83 48.69
N LYS A 183 -15.90 -22.46 47.55
CA LYS A 183 -15.52 -23.85 47.25
C LYS A 183 -15.24 -24.02 45.76
N SER A 184 -14.37 -24.95 45.38
CA SER A 184 -14.26 -25.41 43.97
C SER A 184 -15.53 -26.13 43.57
N ALA A 185 -16.16 -25.71 42.48
CA ALA A 185 -17.37 -26.34 41.96
C ALA A 185 -17.09 -27.79 41.52
N SER A 186 -16.02 -28.02 40.75
CA SER A 186 -15.70 -29.31 40.17
C SER A 186 -14.90 -30.23 41.08
N GLU A 187 -14.18 -29.68 42.06
CA GLU A 187 -13.09 -30.34 42.81
C GLU A 187 -12.02 -30.97 41.91
N HIS A 188 -11.94 -30.58 40.63
CA HIS A 188 -10.97 -31.12 39.68
C HIS A 188 -9.58 -30.55 39.97
N ALA A 189 -8.54 -31.39 39.92
CA ALA A 189 -7.17 -31.01 40.28
C ALA A 189 -6.57 -29.88 39.42
N ASN A 190 -7.17 -29.56 38.27
CA ASN A 190 -6.76 -28.44 37.43
C ASN A 190 -7.10 -27.07 38.04
N PHE A 191 -8.20 -27.00 38.80
CA PHE A 191 -8.82 -25.75 39.27
C PHE A 191 -8.89 -25.65 40.79
N HIS A 192 -8.82 -26.78 41.48
CA HIS A 192 -8.74 -26.88 42.94
C HIS A 192 -7.32 -26.55 43.44
N GLY A 193 -7.21 -25.91 44.62
CA GLY A 193 -5.91 -25.54 45.20
C GLY A 193 -5.23 -24.32 44.55
N LYS A 194 -6.00 -23.49 43.84
CA LYS A 194 -5.48 -22.36 43.05
C LYS A 194 -5.79 -21.02 43.72
N PRO A 195 -4.91 -20.01 43.59
CA PRO A 195 -5.12 -18.70 44.18
C PRO A 195 -6.14 -17.86 43.40
N TYR A 196 -6.92 -17.11 44.16
CA TYR A 196 -7.91 -16.16 43.67
C TYR A 196 -7.96 -14.93 44.56
N LYS A 197 -8.75 -13.95 44.14
CA LYS A 197 -9.00 -12.71 44.84
C LYS A 197 -10.49 -12.61 45.12
N VAL A 198 -10.84 -12.13 46.31
CA VAL A 198 -12.21 -11.75 46.67
C VAL A 198 -12.24 -10.29 47.03
N TYR A 199 -13.23 -9.56 46.53
CA TYR A 199 -13.46 -8.17 46.82
C TYR A 199 -14.94 -7.94 47.07
N MET A 200 -15.29 -7.32 48.19
CA MET A 200 -16.68 -7.05 48.56
C MET A 200 -16.92 -5.57 48.78
N GLN A 201 -18.07 -5.06 48.32
CA GLN A 201 -18.49 -3.68 48.53
C GLN A 201 -20.00 -3.57 48.70
N THR A 202 -20.49 -2.42 49.15
CA THR A 202 -21.91 -2.04 49.12
C THR A 202 -22.09 -0.76 48.31
N ASN A 203 -23.32 -0.29 48.13
CA ASN A 203 -23.53 1.03 47.53
C ASN A 203 -23.09 2.18 48.47
N ALA A 204 -22.94 1.94 49.77
CA ALA A 204 -22.46 2.92 50.74
C ALA A 204 -20.93 2.93 50.88
N VAL A 205 -20.28 1.77 50.74
CA VAL A 205 -18.83 1.61 50.91
C VAL A 205 -18.25 0.92 49.68
N GLY A 206 -17.58 1.70 48.83
CA GLY A 206 -16.83 1.22 47.66
C GLY A 206 -15.35 1.00 47.96
N TYR A 207 -14.53 0.95 46.90
CA TYR A 207 -13.07 0.76 47.00
C TYR A 207 -12.37 1.77 47.92
N GLN A 208 -11.56 1.27 48.85
CA GLN A 208 -10.92 2.07 49.92
C GLN A 208 -9.46 2.44 49.63
N SER A 209 -8.91 2.06 48.45
CA SER A 209 -7.50 2.30 48.09
C SER A 209 -6.50 1.79 49.13
N GLN A 210 -6.82 0.69 49.82
CA GLN A 210 -5.92 0.01 50.76
C GLN A 210 -5.16 -1.12 50.05
N PRO A 211 -3.96 -1.49 50.54
CA PRO A 211 -3.26 -2.68 50.08
C PRO A 211 -4.11 -3.95 50.22
N PRO A 212 -3.95 -4.95 49.34
CA PRO A 212 -4.62 -6.24 49.50
C PRO A 212 -4.25 -6.92 50.83
N GLU A 213 -5.24 -7.51 51.47
CA GLU A 213 -5.10 -8.40 52.61
C GLU A 213 -4.78 -9.82 52.11
N ASN A 214 -4.24 -10.67 53.00
CA ASN A 214 -3.97 -12.07 52.69
C ASN A 214 -4.73 -12.94 53.69
N GLU A 215 -5.25 -14.07 53.22
CA GLU A 215 -5.85 -15.07 54.09
C GLU A 215 -4.81 -15.75 54.99
N ALA A 216 -5.28 -16.63 55.88
CA ALA A 216 -4.44 -17.51 56.67
C ALA A 216 -5.06 -18.91 56.73
N GLU A 217 -4.37 -19.90 56.16
CA GLU A 217 -4.85 -21.29 56.11
C GLU A 217 -4.50 -22.13 57.36
N PRO A 218 -5.35 -23.11 57.76
CA PRO A 218 -6.66 -23.46 57.18
C PRO A 218 -7.76 -22.49 57.62
N ASN A 219 -8.71 -22.15 56.74
CA ASN A 219 -9.76 -21.17 57.01
C ASN A 219 -11.20 -21.62 56.72
N GLY A 220 -11.50 -22.92 56.73
CA GLY A 220 -12.83 -23.46 56.42
C GLY A 220 -13.96 -23.16 57.43
N GLY A 221 -13.65 -22.40 58.49
CA GLY A 221 -14.66 -21.85 59.38
C GLY A 221 -15.30 -22.83 60.36
N GLY A 222 -16.31 -22.34 61.08
CA GLY A 222 -16.90 -23.04 62.23
C GLY A 222 -17.55 -24.39 61.88
N GLY A 223 -18.03 -24.56 60.64
CA GLY A 223 -18.57 -25.83 60.14
C GLY A 223 -17.52 -26.93 59.96
N CYS A 224 -16.25 -26.53 59.90
CA CYS A 224 -15.08 -27.38 59.71
C CYS A 224 -14.21 -27.50 60.97
N GLY A 225 -14.57 -26.78 62.05
CA GLY A 225 -13.74 -26.67 63.24
C GLY A 225 -12.46 -25.87 63.01
N GLU A 226 -12.40 -25.10 61.93
CA GLU A 226 -11.28 -24.27 61.50
C GLU A 226 -11.59 -22.79 61.79
N PRO A 227 -10.57 -21.91 61.90
CA PRO A 227 -10.81 -20.47 61.96
C PRO A 227 -11.40 -19.95 60.64
N ASN A 228 -11.84 -18.69 60.63
CA ASN A 228 -12.17 -17.96 59.40
C ASN A 228 -11.28 -16.74 59.26
N ASN A 229 -11.21 -16.19 58.05
CA ASN A 229 -10.56 -14.92 57.79
C ASN A 229 -11.56 -13.78 57.86
N VAL A 230 -11.17 -12.66 58.47
CA VAL A 230 -11.98 -11.43 58.41
C VAL A 230 -11.76 -10.77 57.05
N ILE A 231 -12.83 -10.38 56.38
CA ILE A 231 -12.77 -9.57 55.16
C ILE A 231 -13.45 -8.21 55.40
N HIS A 232 -12.88 -7.16 54.82
CA HIS A 232 -13.36 -5.79 54.95
C HIS A 232 -13.96 -5.27 53.65
N LEU A 233 -14.99 -4.43 53.75
CA LEU A 233 -15.55 -3.78 52.56
C LEU A 233 -14.51 -2.88 51.88
N GLY A 234 -14.46 -2.96 50.56
CA GLY A 234 -13.65 -2.10 49.72
C GLY A 234 -12.15 -2.40 49.75
N ILE A 235 -11.74 -3.53 50.32
CA ILE A 235 -10.34 -4.02 50.33
C ILE A 235 -10.28 -5.38 49.63
N ASP A 236 -9.23 -5.58 48.81
CA ASP A 236 -8.98 -6.87 48.15
C ASP A 236 -8.47 -7.90 49.16
N MET A 237 -8.99 -9.14 49.13
CA MET A 237 -8.47 -10.29 49.85
C MET A 237 -7.80 -11.25 48.87
N GLN A 238 -6.52 -11.56 49.06
CA GLN A 238 -5.80 -12.60 48.34
C GLN A 238 -6.00 -13.93 49.07
N ALA A 239 -6.48 -14.92 48.31
CA ALA A 239 -6.91 -16.21 48.82
C ALA A 239 -6.38 -17.39 47.98
N ASN A 240 -6.38 -18.59 48.53
CA ASN A 240 -5.94 -19.86 47.96
C ASN A 240 -6.97 -20.89 48.33
N LEU A 241 -7.73 -21.33 47.34
CA LEU A 241 -8.81 -22.24 47.61
C LEU A 241 -8.30 -23.53 48.26
N ASP A 242 -8.80 -23.84 49.46
CA ASP A 242 -8.13 -24.73 50.37
C ASP A 242 -7.96 -26.16 49.81
N GLY A 243 -6.70 -26.64 49.78
CA GLY A 243 -6.31 -27.90 49.13
C GLY A 243 -6.35 -29.14 50.03
N LEU A 244 -6.34 -28.91 51.34
CA LEU A 244 -6.34 -29.92 52.42
C LEU A 244 -7.47 -29.58 53.40
N GLY A 245 -7.77 -30.47 54.36
CA GLY A 245 -8.85 -30.21 55.33
C GLY A 245 -10.25 -30.22 54.71
N CYS A 246 -11.05 -29.19 54.99
CA CYS A 246 -12.45 -29.09 54.58
C CYS A 246 -12.67 -28.61 53.13
N LYS A 247 -11.61 -28.15 52.46
CA LYS A 247 -11.64 -27.62 51.08
C LYS A 247 -12.61 -26.45 50.87
N ILE A 248 -12.75 -25.60 51.87
CA ILE A 248 -13.66 -24.45 51.89
C ILE A 248 -12.88 -23.28 52.45
N ASP A 249 -13.09 -22.09 51.91
CA ASP A 249 -12.59 -20.86 52.51
C ASP A 249 -13.77 -20.09 53.11
N GLU A 250 -13.71 -19.75 54.41
CA GLU A 250 -14.73 -18.93 55.08
C GLU A 250 -14.20 -17.51 55.35
N PHE A 251 -14.92 -16.52 54.82
CA PHE A 251 -14.68 -15.10 55.10
C PHE A 251 -15.81 -14.49 55.94
N ALA A 252 -15.44 -13.95 57.11
CA ALA A 252 -16.34 -13.22 57.99
C ALA A 252 -16.34 -11.73 57.65
N LEU A 253 -17.47 -11.24 57.12
CA LEU A 253 -17.72 -9.83 56.85
C LEU A 253 -18.69 -9.26 57.90
N THR A 254 -18.25 -8.32 58.72
CA THR A 254 -19.13 -7.66 59.70
C THR A 254 -19.60 -6.31 59.18
N LEU A 255 -20.91 -6.14 59.06
CA LEU A 255 -21.54 -4.89 58.63
C LEU A 255 -22.12 -4.11 59.81
N GLY A 256 -21.71 -2.85 59.93
CA GLY A 256 -22.36 -1.82 60.75
C GLY A 256 -23.56 -1.18 60.04
N SER A 257 -24.31 -0.36 60.77
CA SER A 257 -25.48 0.35 60.23
C SER A 257 -25.14 1.45 59.22
N SER A 258 -23.89 1.92 59.18
CA SER A 258 -23.38 2.89 58.20
C SER A 258 -22.90 2.25 56.90
N ASP A 259 -22.72 0.94 56.88
CA ASP A 259 -21.98 0.27 55.81
C ASP A 259 -22.87 -0.10 54.63
N PHE A 260 -24.18 0.15 54.73
CA PHE A 260 -25.16 -0.13 53.68
C PHE A 260 -26.40 0.76 53.82
N ASN A 261 -27.16 0.90 52.74
CA ASN A 261 -28.43 1.59 52.74
C ASN A 261 -29.55 0.71 53.32
N ALA A 262 -30.02 1.04 54.53
CA ALA A 262 -31.04 0.26 55.23
C ALA A 262 -32.37 0.11 54.46
N THR A 263 -32.69 1.02 53.55
CA THR A 263 -33.90 0.95 52.69
C THR A 263 -33.77 -0.04 51.53
N GLY A 264 -32.57 -0.53 51.24
CA GLY A 264 -32.27 -1.49 50.17
C GLY A 264 -30.85 -1.27 49.64
N ASP A 265 -30.03 -2.31 49.69
CA ASP A 265 -28.64 -2.33 49.22
C ASP A 265 -28.24 -3.75 48.78
N SER A 266 -27.00 -3.94 48.37
CA SER A 266 -26.42 -5.24 48.05
C SER A 266 -25.00 -5.34 48.60
N ILE A 267 -24.63 -6.52 49.07
CA ILE A 267 -23.22 -6.90 49.18
C ILE A 267 -22.82 -7.37 47.79
N TRP A 268 -22.06 -6.57 47.07
CA TRP A 268 -21.46 -6.91 45.79
C TRP A 268 -20.19 -7.71 46.03
N ILE A 269 -20.06 -8.83 45.34
CA ILE A 269 -18.96 -9.79 45.51
C ILE A 269 -18.30 -9.94 44.14
N TYR A 270 -17.04 -9.55 44.08
CA TYR A 270 -16.20 -9.67 42.90
C TYR A 270 -15.13 -10.69 43.21
N THR A 271 -14.86 -11.54 42.24
CA THR A 271 -13.80 -12.51 42.34
C THR A 271 -12.91 -12.44 41.12
N GLY A 272 -11.67 -12.88 41.23
CA GLY A 272 -10.75 -12.87 40.09
C GLY A 272 -9.59 -13.82 40.33
N ASN A 273 -9.11 -14.46 39.27
CA ASN A 273 -8.01 -15.39 39.37
C ASN A 273 -6.68 -14.63 39.39
N SER A 274 -5.80 -14.92 40.35
CA SER A 274 -4.55 -14.16 40.56
C SER A 274 -3.32 -14.87 39.99
N SER A 275 -3.27 -16.21 40.00
CA SER A 275 -2.32 -17.00 39.20
C SER A 275 -2.85 -18.41 38.92
N GLY A 276 -2.97 -18.77 37.64
CA GLY A 276 -3.75 -19.95 37.24
C GLY A 276 -5.25 -19.66 37.23
N TYR A 277 -6.08 -20.65 36.93
CA TYR A 277 -7.52 -20.50 36.83
C TYR A 277 -8.20 -21.38 37.87
N THR A 278 -9.17 -20.86 38.61
CA THR A 278 -9.97 -21.63 39.57
C THR A 278 -11.46 -21.56 39.21
N ASP A 279 -12.21 -22.51 39.73
CA ASP A 279 -13.65 -22.69 39.52
C ASP A 279 -14.42 -22.47 40.83
N HIS A 280 -13.95 -21.52 41.63
CA HIS A 280 -14.59 -21.16 42.89
C HIS A 280 -16.02 -20.63 42.65
N TYR A 281 -16.88 -20.88 43.63
CA TYR A 281 -18.21 -20.29 43.69
C TYR A 281 -18.61 -20.04 45.14
N VAL A 282 -19.65 -19.23 45.34
CA VAL A 282 -20.21 -18.96 46.68
C VAL A 282 -21.04 -20.17 47.11
N TYR A 283 -20.45 -21.03 47.93
CA TYR A 283 -21.03 -22.30 48.38
C TYR A 283 -22.09 -22.12 49.47
N GLU A 284 -21.83 -21.27 50.47
CA GLU A 284 -22.79 -20.91 51.51
C GLU A 284 -22.64 -19.46 51.93
N VAL A 285 -23.73 -18.87 52.44
CA VAL A 285 -23.69 -17.55 53.09
C VAL A 285 -24.49 -17.59 54.37
N TRP A 286 -23.82 -17.61 55.53
CA TRP A 286 -24.51 -17.67 56.82
C TRP A 286 -24.72 -16.28 57.41
N TYR A 287 -25.97 -15.97 57.77
CA TYR A 287 -26.36 -14.76 58.48
C TYR A 287 -27.50 -15.08 59.44
N ASN A 288 -27.36 -14.67 60.72
CA ASN A 288 -28.32 -14.94 61.80
C ASN A 288 -28.74 -16.42 61.90
N GLY A 289 -27.77 -17.34 61.76
CA GLY A 289 -27.99 -18.79 61.94
C GLY A 289 -28.75 -19.47 60.80
N SER A 290 -28.92 -18.82 59.65
CA SER A 290 -29.50 -19.42 58.44
C SER A 290 -28.57 -19.25 57.23
N ASN A 291 -28.58 -20.22 56.32
CA ASN A 291 -27.88 -20.13 55.04
C ASN A 291 -28.74 -19.37 54.01
N HIS A 292 -28.14 -18.39 53.34
CA HIS A 292 -28.76 -17.49 52.35
C HIS A 292 -28.15 -17.62 50.96
N GLN A 293 -27.44 -18.71 50.65
CA GLN A 293 -26.83 -18.92 49.33
C GLN A 293 -27.84 -18.75 48.19
N SER A 294 -29.06 -19.27 48.32
CA SER A 294 -30.09 -19.17 47.27
C SER A 294 -30.51 -17.72 46.94
N ALA A 295 -30.17 -16.76 47.80
CA ALA A 295 -30.41 -15.34 47.57
C ALA A 295 -29.27 -14.66 46.79
N ILE A 296 -28.12 -15.32 46.59
CA ILE A 296 -27.05 -14.85 45.72
C ILE A 296 -27.55 -14.83 44.29
N LYS A 297 -27.15 -13.81 43.54
CA LYS A 297 -27.46 -13.64 42.12
C LYS A 297 -26.18 -13.34 41.37
N TYR A 298 -26.03 -13.93 40.19
CA TYR A 298 -24.88 -13.72 39.30
C TYR A 298 -25.27 -12.71 38.22
N GLN A 299 -24.38 -11.77 37.93
CA GLN A 299 -24.56 -10.78 36.88
C GLN A 299 -23.44 -10.82 35.86
N THR A 300 -23.81 -10.76 34.59
CA THR A 300 -22.92 -10.51 33.44
C THR A 300 -23.20 -9.13 32.86
N TYR A 301 -22.23 -8.60 32.11
CA TYR A 301 -22.34 -7.30 31.45
C TYR A 301 -22.82 -7.45 30.00
N THR A 302 -23.96 -8.12 29.82
CA THR A 302 -24.49 -8.56 28.52
C THR A 302 -25.75 -7.82 28.07
N ASP A 303 -26.25 -6.85 28.84
CA ASP A 303 -27.44 -6.08 28.46
C ASP A 303 -27.04 -4.93 27.52
N PHE A 304 -27.36 -5.11 26.24
CA PHE A 304 -27.16 -4.13 25.18
C PHE A 304 -28.47 -3.49 24.72
N THR A 305 -29.58 -3.67 25.43
CA THR A 305 -30.89 -3.12 25.03
C THR A 305 -30.96 -1.60 25.11
N GLY A 306 -30.10 -0.98 25.90
CA GLY A 306 -30.03 0.47 26.11
C GLY A 306 -28.80 1.15 25.49
N VAL A 307 -28.20 0.60 24.43
CA VAL A 307 -27.10 1.25 23.70
C VAL A 307 -27.56 2.51 22.97
N ALA A 308 -26.62 3.42 22.68
CA ALA A 308 -26.93 4.78 22.25
C ALA A 308 -27.56 4.84 20.85
N SER A 309 -27.19 3.92 19.95
CA SER A 309 -27.80 3.79 18.62
C SER A 309 -29.27 3.35 18.68
N GLY A 310 -29.71 2.78 19.81
CA GLY A 310 -31.03 2.17 19.96
C GLY A 310 -31.24 0.91 19.09
N ARG A 311 -30.17 0.31 18.57
CA ARG A 311 -30.22 -0.83 17.64
C ARG A 311 -29.31 -1.98 18.10
N GLY A 312 -29.65 -3.18 17.66
CA GLY A 312 -28.90 -4.40 18.00
C GLY A 312 -28.94 -4.75 19.48
N GLY A 313 -30.08 -4.52 20.13
CA GLY A 313 -30.30 -4.92 21.52
C GLY A 313 -30.14 -6.44 21.67
N MET A 314 -29.39 -6.83 22.70
CA MET A 314 -29.17 -8.22 23.12
C MET A 314 -29.15 -8.26 24.64
N ASN A 315 -29.34 -9.43 25.22
CA ASN A 315 -29.24 -9.69 26.65
C ASN A 315 -28.58 -11.06 26.89
N HIS A 316 -28.52 -11.50 28.14
CA HIS A 316 -27.81 -12.73 28.54
C HIS A 316 -28.24 -13.99 27.77
N THR A 317 -29.45 -14.02 27.18
CA THR A 317 -29.91 -15.16 26.37
C THR A 317 -29.19 -15.28 25.02
N ASN A 318 -28.56 -14.20 24.56
CA ASN A 318 -27.80 -14.15 23.30
C ASN A 318 -26.35 -14.58 23.44
N PHE A 319 -25.85 -14.82 24.66
CA PHE A 319 -24.44 -15.07 24.94
C PHE A 319 -24.23 -16.41 25.64
N LYS A 320 -23.13 -17.09 25.37
CA LYS A 320 -22.80 -18.35 26.03
C LYS A 320 -22.22 -18.08 27.43
N PRO A 321 -22.56 -18.88 28.46
CA PRO A 321 -23.56 -19.96 28.42
C PRO A 321 -24.97 -19.40 28.56
N ASN A 322 -25.88 -19.87 27.71
CA ASN A 322 -27.33 -19.61 27.73
C ASN A 322 -28.15 -20.92 27.73
N GLY A 323 -27.49 -22.05 28.01
CA GLY A 323 -28.01 -23.40 27.81
C GLY A 323 -27.05 -24.26 26.98
N ASN A 324 -26.26 -23.62 26.12
CA ASN A 324 -25.10 -24.22 25.46
C ASN A 324 -23.82 -23.98 26.28
N PRO A 325 -22.85 -24.90 26.27
CA PRO A 325 -21.56 -24.69 26.92
C PRO A 325 -20.82 -23.53 26.25
N THR A 326 -19.95 -22.86 27.02
CA THR A 326 -18.92 -22.01 26.43
C THR A 326 -17.92 -22.92 25.74
N CYS A 327 -18.07 -23.12 24.44
CA CYS A 327 -17.16 -23.93 23.66
C CYS A 327 -16.19 -23.04 22.88
N LEU A 328 -14.95 -22.97 23.34
CA LEU A 328 -13.81 -22.99 22.43
C LEU A 328 -13.27 -24.43 22.46
N CYS A 329 -14.05 -25.38 21.93
CA CYS A 329 -13.54 -26.74 21.77
C CYS A 329 -12.45 -26.71 20.68
N GLY A 330 -11.18 -26.84 21.08
CA GLY A 330 -10.09 -27.12 20.16
C GLY A 330 -8.91 -26.15 20.13
N ASP A 331 -8.89 -25.08 20.93
CA ASP A 331 -7.70 -24.23 21.03
C ASP A 331 -7.30 -23.93 22.48
N TRP A 332 -5.99 -23.95 22.71
CA TRP A 332 -5.27 -23.61 23.93
C TRP A 332 -5.10 -22.09 24.09
N ASP A 333 -5.66 -21.31 23.16
CA ASP A 333 -5.87 -19.88 23.32
C ASP A 333 -6.92 -19.65 24.42
N TYR A 334 -6.43 -19.40 25.64
CA TYR A 334 -7.17 -18.94 26.83
C TYR A 334 -8.35 -18.00 26.47
N MET A 335 -9.38 -17.94 27.33
CA MET A 335 -10.59 -17.08 27.19
C MET A 335 -10.31 -15.56 27.18
N TYR A 336 -9.46 -15.07 26.27
CA TYR A 336 -9.09 -13.67 26.09
C TYR A 336 -10.26 -12.82 25.55
N PHE A 337 -11.26 -13.46 24.94
CA PHE A 337 -12.42 -12.79 24.38
C PHE A 337 -13.44 -12.38 25.46
N PHE A 338 -14.36 -11.47 25.08
CA PHE A 338 -15.35 -10.87 25.98
C PHE A 338 -16.55 -11.81 26.21
N TYR A 339 -17.79 -11.38 25.96
CA TYR A 339 -18.96 -12.26 26.03
C TYR A 339 -19.23 -12.87 24.66
N ASP A 340 -19.07 -14.18 24.55
CA ASP A 340 -19.25 -14.92 23.30
C ASP A 340 -20.72 -14.93 22.88
N TYR A 341 -20.99 -14.54 21.63
CA TYR A 341 -22.33 -14.70 21.08
C TYR A 341 -22.69 -16.19 20.98
N ASP A 342 -23.98 -16.48 21.12
CA ASP A 342 -24.54 -17.73 20.65
C ASP A 342 -25.18 -17.52 19.28
N GLN A 343 -24.41 -17.83 18.22
CA GLN A 343 -24.83 -17.70 16.83
C GLN A 343 -25.89 -18.75 16.44
N THR A 344 -26.23 -19.70 17.31
CA THR A 344 -27.36 -20.62 17.09
C THR A 344 -28.71 -19.99 17.47
N VAL A 345 -28.70 -18.95 18.31
CA VAL A 345 -29.91 -18.23 18.73
C VAL A 345 -30.40 -17.34 17.59
N PRO A 346 -31.66 -17.49 17.13
CA PRO A 346 -32.19 -16.72 15.99
C PRO A 346 -32.07 -15.20 16.15
N SER A 347 -32.38 -14.65 17.34
CA SER A 347 -32.29 -13.20 17.58
C SER A 347 -30.85 -12.68 17.57
N THR A 348 -29.86 -13.51 17.91
CA THR A 348 -28.44 -13.19 17.74
C THR A 348 -28.10 -13.09 16.24
N ARG A 349 -28.46 -14.11 15.46
CA ARG A 349 -28.24 -14.15 14.00
C ARG A 349 -28.87 -12.96 13.30
N ASP A 350 -30.16 -12.71 13.56
CA ASP A 350 -30.92 -11.63 12.95
C ASP A 350 -30.26 -10.27 13.19
N THR A 351 -29.75 -10.06 14.41
CA THR A 351 -29.05 -8.82 14.78
C THR A 351 -27.73 -8.68 14.04
N LEU A 352 -26.90 -9.73 14.01
CA LEU A 352 -25.61 -9.69 13.31
C LEU A 352 -25.81 -9.55 11.80
N PHE A 353 -26.79 -10.23 11.20
CA PHE A 353 -27.12 -10.09 9.78
C PHE A 353 -27.64 -8.67 9.47
N ALA A 354 -28.47 -8.10 10.35
CA ALA A 354 -28.94 -6.72 10.21
C ALA A 354 -27.78 -5.71 10.30
N TRP A 355 -26.79 -5.97 11.15
CA TRP A 355 -25.58 -5.17 11.24
C TRP A 355 -24.76 -5.24 9.95
N THR A 356 -24.51 -6.43 9.40
CA THR A 356 -23.77 -6.59 8.14
C THR A 356 -24.47 -5.91 6.96
N ARG A 357 -25.81 -6.09 6.81
CA ARG A 357 -26.60 -5.38 5.78
C ARG A 357 -26.57 -3.87 5.96
N TRP A 358 -26.51 -3.39 7.20
CA TRP A 358 -26.38 -1.97 7.49
C TRP A 358 -24.99 -1.43 7.14
N MET A 359 -23.91 -2.14 7.43
CA MET A 359 -22.56 -1.77 6.99
C MET A 359 -22.48 -1.64 5.46
N TRP A 360 -23.13 -2.54 4.72
CA TRP A 360 -23.25 -2.43 3.26
C TRP A 360 -24.06 -1.20 2.81
N SER A 361 -25.28 -1.08 3.32
CA SER A 361 -26.30 -0.15 2.79
C SER A 361 -26.14 1.28 3.32
N ASN A 362 -25.65 1.44 4.54
CA ASN A 362 -25.47 2.74 5.18
C ASN A 362 -24.00 3.15 5.22
N ALA A 363 -23.07 2.27 5.57
CA ALA A 363 -21.66 2.63 5.64
C ALA A 363 -20.90 2.51 4.32
N GLY A 364 -21.52 1.96 3.26
CA GLY A 364 -20.93 1.90 1.91
C GLY A 364 -19.85 0.84 1.75
N MET A 365 -19.81 -0.15 2.63
CA MET A 365 -18.84 -1.25 2.59
C MET A 365 -19.11 -2.17 1.38
N ARG A 366 -18.05 -2.74 0.80
CA ARG A 366 -18.10 -3.60 -0.39
C ARG A 366 -17.35 -4.93 -0.22
N GLY A 367 -16.88 -5.19 1.00
CA GLY A 367 -16.34 -6.48 1.41
C GLY A 367 -16.35 -6.65 2.92
N LEU A 368 -16.03 -7.87 3.37
CA LEU A 368 -15.99 -8.29 4.77
C LEU A 368 -14.64 -8.96 5.06
N ARG A 369 -13.94 -8.51 6.11
CA ARG A 369 -12.93 -9.28 6.85
C ARG A 369 -13.59 -9.75 8.12
N MET A 370 -13.64 -11.06 8.34
CA MET A 370 -14.30 -11.67 9.49
C MET A 370 -13.23 -12.06 10.50
N ASP A 371 -13.28 -11.40 11.64
CA ASP A 371 -12.38 -11.64 12.78
C ASP A 371 -12.65 -13.02 13.39
N ALA A 372 -11.60 -13.72 13.83
CA ALA A 372 -11.71 -14.82 14.76
C ALA A 372 -12.63 -15.96 14.27
N VAL A 373 -12.60 -16.32 12.97
CA VAL A 373 -13.55 -17.29 12.38
C VAL A 373 -13.39 -18.71 12.92
N LYS A 374 -12.27 -19.02 13.59
CA LYS A 374 -12.08 -20.29 14.31
C LYS A 374 -12.98 -20.46 15.54
N HIS A 375 -13.59 -19.37 16.01
CA HIS A 375 -14.34 -19.31 17.27
C HIS A 375 -15.87 -19.33 17.10
N PHE A 376 -16.39 -19.42 15.87
CA PHE A 376 -17.81 -19.59 15.61
C PHE A 376 -18.06 -20.47 14.40
N THR A 377 -19.27 -21.00 14.29
CA THR A 377 -19.60 -22.05 13.33
C THR A 377 -19.53 -21.56 11.88
N PRO A 378 -18.98 -22.35 10.93
CA PRO A 378 -19.02 -22.02 9.50
C PRO A 378 -20.46 -21.93 8.95
N GLU A 379 -21.42 -22.64 9.55
CA GLU A 379 -22.86 -22.53 9.24
C GLU A 379 -23.40 -21.10 9.40
N PHE A 380 -23.00 -20.38 10.45
CA PHE A 380 -23.37 -18.98 10.63
C PHE A 380 -22.86 -18.11 9.47
N VAL A 381 -21.65 -18.38 8.97
CA VAL A 381 -21.08 -17.64 7.84
C VAL A 381 -21.83 -17.98 6.56
N GLY A 382 -22.10 -19.26 6.28
CA GLY A 382 -22.87 -19.67 5.10
C GLY A 382 -24.22 -18.98 5.01
N ASP A 383 -25.01 -19.07 6.08
CA ASP A 383 -26.32 -18.42 6.18
C ASP A 383 -26.25 -16.89 6.11
N LEU A 384 -25.20 -16.26 6.68
CA LEU A 384 -24.99 -14.82 6.54
C LEU A 384 -24.82 -14.45 5.07
N LEU A 385 -24.00 -15.21 4.33
CA LEU A 385 -23.75 -14.93 2.92
C LEU A 385 -24.99 -15.18 2.05
N ASP A 386 -25.75 -16.23 2.33
CA ASP A 386 -27.05 -16.47 1.69
C ASP A 386 -28.04 -15.35 1.99
N ASN A 387 -28.07 -14.87 3.24
CA ASN A 387 -28.90 -13.74 3.62
C ASN A 387 -28.53 -12.47 2.86
N LEU A 388 -27.23 -12.19 2.69
CA LEU A 388 -26.75 -11.04 1.91
C LEU A 388 -27.14 -11.16 0.43
N HIS A 389 -26.89 -12.32 -0.18
CA HIS A 389 -27.21 -12.57 -1.58
C HIS A 389 -28.72 -12.48 -1.84
N ALA A 390 -29.56 -13.06 -0.98
CA ALA A 390 -31.02 -12.94 -1.05
C ALA A 390 -31.53 -11.49 -0.95
N ASN A 391 -30.72 -10.59 -0.40
CA ASN A 391 -31.01 -9.15 -0.33
C ASN A 391 -30.28 -8.34 -1.42
N GLY A 392 -29.71 -8.99 -2.44
CA GLY A 392 -29.02 -8.34 -3.56
C GLY A 392 -27.69 -7.69 -3.15
N MET A 393 -27.03 -8.22 -2.12
CA MET A 393 -25.76 -7.70 -1.60
C MET A 393 -24.66 -8.74 -1.82
N ASP A 394 -23.87 -8.58 -2.88
CA ASP A 394 -22.80 -9.50 -3.25
C ASP A 394 -21.42 -8.87 -2.98
N PRO A 395 -20.86 -9.00 -1.76
CA PRO A 395 -19.53 -8.49 -1.44
C PRO A 395 -18.46 -9.13 -2.33
N GLY A 396 -17.66 -8.27 -2.97
CA GLY A 396 -16.58 -8.72 -3.85
C GLY A 396 -15.45 -9.41 -3.07
N MET A 397 -15.19 -8.95 -1.84
CA MET A 397 -14.22 -9.52 -0.92
C MET A 397 -14.93 -10.06 0.32
N VAL A 398 -14.76 -11.34 0.62
CA VAL A 398 -15.13 -11.96 1.90
C VAL A 398 -13.94 -12.79 2.33
N VAL A 399 -13.33 -12.48 3.48
CA VAL A 399 -12.16 -13.19 3.99
C VAL A 399 -12.29 -13.46 5.49
N GLY A 400 -12.08 -14.70 5.91
CA GLY A 400 -11.99 -15.10 7.32
C GLY A 400 -10.55 -15.13 7.82
N GLU A 401 -10.36 -14.72 9.07
CA GLU A 401 -9.11 -14.88 9.80
C GLU A 401 -9.16 -16.14 10.68
N TRP A 402 -8.77 -17.26 10.08
CA TRP A 402 -8.51 -18.50 10.83
C TRP A 402 -7.02 -18.53 11.15
N PHE A 403 -6.64 -18.09 12.35
CA PHE A 403 -5.23 -17.98 12.74
C PHE A 403 -4.62 -19.36 13.05
N ASP A 404 -4.15 -20.04 12.00
CA ASP A 404 -3.42 -21.33 12.07
C ASP A 404 -2.63 -21.53 10.76
N SER A 405 -1.42 -22.09 10.82
CA SER A 405 -0.59 -22.35 9.63
C SER A 405 -0.86 -23.71 8.97
N ASN A 406 -1.80 -24.51 9.49
CA ASN A 406 -2.21 -25.78 8.94
C ASN A 406 -3.17 -25.61 7.75
N SER A 407 -2.65 -25.77 6.54
CA SER A 407 -3.43 -25.59 5.31
C SER A 407 -4.64 -26.53 5.17
N TYR A 408 -4.65 -27.71 5.81
CA TYR A 408 -5.84 -28.58 5.83
C TYR A 408 -7.01 -27.91 6.56
N ILE A 409 -6.74 -27.30 7.72
CA ILE A 409 -7.77 -26.64 8.53
C ILE A 409 -8.30 -25.40 7.79
N LEU A 410 -7.40 -24.60 7.19
CA LEU A 410 -7.79 -23.43 6.41
C LEU A 410 -8.70 -23.79 5.22
N LYS A 411 -8.38 -24.88 4.51
CA LYS A 411 -9.19 -25.41 3.41
C LYS A 411 -10.54 -25.90 3.92
N ASP A 412 -10.55 -26.72 4.98
CA ASP A 412 -11.77 -27.32 5.50
C ASP A 412 -12.76 -26.25 5.94
N TRP A 413 -12.30 -25.15 6.56
CA TRP A 413 -13.18 -24.03 6.89
C TRP A 413 -13.83 -23.41 5.65
N VAL A 414 -13.08 -23.19 4.56
CA VAL A 414 -13.64 -22.66 3.30
C VAL A 414 -14.70 -23.61 2.73
N GLU A 415 -14.42 -24.91 2.70
CA GLU A 415 -15.34 -25.93 2.17
C GLU A 415 -16.57 -26.09 3.06
N ASP A 416 -16.41 -26.01 4.38
CA ASP A 416 -17.52 -26.06 5.34
C ASP A 416 -18.45 -24.87 5.13
N VAL A 417 -17.93 -23.63 5.05
CA VAL A 417 -18.74 -22.44 4.77
C VAL A 417 -19.52 -22.61 3.47
N LYS A 418 -18.86 -23.08 2.40
CA LYS A 418 -19.52 -23.33 1.11
C LYS A 418 -20.61 -24.39 1.21
N SER A 419 -20.43 -25.42 2.03
CA SER A 419 -21.42 -26.49 2.21
C SER A 419 -22.76 -25.99 2.78
N TYR A 420 -22.73 -24.85 3.49
CA TYR A 420 -23.92 -24.18 4.03
C TYR A 420 -24.47 -23.06 3.13
N MET A 421 -23.82 -22.77 2.00
CA MET A 421 -24.28 -21.74 1.06
C MET A 421 -25.13 -22.33 -0.06
N ASP A 422 -26.20 -21.65 -0.42
CA ASP A 422 -26.98 -21.92 -1.63
C ASP A 422 -26.13 -21.77 -2.91
N ALA A 423 -26.48 -22.53 -3.95
CA ALA A 423 -25.72 -22.56 -5.20
C ALA A 423 -25.62 -21.19 -5.89
N GLY A 424 -26.65 -20.34 -5.77
CA GLY A 424 -26.62 -18.96 -6.29
C GLY A 424 -25.59 -18.10 -5.57
N THR A 425 -25.56 -18.19 -4.24
CA THR A 425 -24.60 -17.49 -3.39
C THR A 425 -23.18 -17.96 -3.67
N GLN A 426 -22.92 -19.26 -3.82
CA GLN A 426 -21.59 -19.77 -4.17
C GLN A 426 -21.09 -19.27 -5.53
N ALA A 427 -22.00 -18.97 -6.47
CA ALA A 427 -21.65 -18.38 -7.75
C ALA A 427 -21.31 -16.89 -7.64
N ALA A 428 -22.02 -16.15 -6.78
CA ALA A 428 -21.88 -14.69 -6.62
C ALA A 428 -20.79 -14.28 -5.63
N ILE A 429 -20.64 -14.99 -4.53
CA ILE A 429 -19.78 -14.66 -3.39
C ILE A 429 -18.77 -15.78 -3.16
N LYS A 430 -17.49 -15.41 -2.99
CA LYS A 430 -16.41 -16.36 -2.72
C LYS A 430 -15.89 -16.18 -1.28
N PRO A 431 -16.16 -17.12 -0.35
CA PRO A 431 -15.57 -17.07 0.98
C PRO A 431 -14.08 -17.42 0.90
N ARG A 432 -13.21 -16.50 1.32
CA ARG A 432 -11.75 -16.69 1.35
C ARG A 432 -11.25 -16.87 2.78
N VAL A 433 -10.06 -17.41 2.92
CA VAL A 433 -9.31 -17.40 4.18
C VAL A 433 -7.94 -16.74 3.97
N PHE A 434 -7.41 -16.08 4.98
CA PHE A 434 -6.02 -15.64 4.95
C PHE A 434 -5.07 -16.84 4.91
N ASP A 435 -4.11 -16.85 3.99
CA ASP A 435 -3.18 -17.96 3.79
C ASP A 435 -2.00 -17.88 4.77
N PHE A 436 -2.28 -18.19 6.04
CA PHE A 436 -1.29 -18.25 7.11
C PHE A 436 -0.22 -19.33 6.86
N ALA A 437 -0.56 -20.40 6.14
CA ALA A 437 0.38 -21.45 5.74
C ALA A 437 1.45 -20.92 4.79
N LEU A 438 1.06 -20.17 3.75
CA LEU A 438 2.00 -19.50 2.86
C LEU A 438 2.84 -18.46 3.62
N ARG A 439 2.19 -17.66 4.48
CA ARG A 439 2.85 -16.61 5.25
C ARG A 439 3.96 -17.19 6.13
N ASP A 440 3.70 -18.29 6.84
CA ASP A 440 4.68 -19.00 7.68
C ASP A 440 5.90 -19.49 6.86
N ALA A 441 5.67 -20.03 5.65
CA ALA A 441 6.77 -20.43 4.78
C ALA A 441 7.59 -19.23 4.25
N LEU A 442 6.94 -18.10 3.97
CA LEU A 442 7.59 -16.87 3.51
C LEU A 442 8.40 -16.20 4.62
N GLU A 443 7.90 -16.18 5.85
CA GLU A 443 8.65 -15.74 7.04
C GLU A 443 9.92 -16.57 7.19
N LYS A 444 9.81 -17.90 7.22
CA LYS A 444 10.98 -18.79 7.31
C LYS A 444 11.96 -18.61 6.15
N ALA A 445 11.48 -18.42 4.92
CA ALA A 445 12.35 -18.15 3.78
C ALA A 445 13.12 -16.82 3.92
N CYS A 446 12.52 -15.81 4.53
CA CYS A 446 13.16 -14.52 4.75
C CYS A 446 14.12 -14.55 5.95
N ASP A 447 13.69 -15.14 7.07
CA ASP A 447 14.24 -14.90 8.40
C ASP A 447 14.93 -16.12 9.02
N LEU A 448 14.55 -17.35 8.64
CA LEU A 448 15.13 -18.57 9.20
C LEU A 448 16.33 -19.06 8.39
N TYR A 449 17.53 -18.89 8.95
CA TYR A 449 18.76 -19.41 8.35
C TYR A 449 18.70 -20.92 8.11
N GLY A 450 19.01 -21.35 6.88
CA GLY A 450 19.03 -22.77 6.49
C GLY A 450 17.68 -23.34 6.06
N TYR A 451 16.59 -22.55 6.11
CA TYR A 451 15.31 -22.95 5.54
C TYR A 451 15.42 -23.17 4.03
N ASP A 452 14.81 -24.24 3.53
CA ASP A 452 14.72 -24.50 2.09
C ASP A 452 13.57 -23.69 1.50
N ALA A 453 13.89 -22.57 0.85
CA ALA A 453 12.92 -21.63 0.29
C ALA A 453 11.95 -22.31 -0.68
N ARG A 454 12.33 -23.42 -1.34
CA ARG A 454 11.46 -24.15 -2.27
C ARG A 454 10.22 -24.72 -1.62
N ASN A 455 10.21 -24.88 -0.30
CA ASN A 455 9.02 -25.29 0.46
C ASN A 455 7.87 -24.28 0.33
N VAL A 456 8.15 -23.01 -0.01
CA VAL A 456 7.13 -21.99 -0.33
C VAL A 456 6.22 -22.44 -1.49
N PHE A 457 6.76 -23.14 -2.49
CA PHE A 457 5.98 -23.66 -3.62
C PHE A 457 4.96 -24.74 -3.25
N THR A 458 5.06 -25.30 -2.04
CA THR A 458 4.15 -26.35 -1.55
C THR A 458 3.39 -25.93 -0.29
N ALA A 459 3.57 -24.69 0.17
CA ALA A 459 2.99 -24.20 1.42
C ALA A 459 1.64 -23.52 1.23
N SER A 460 1.43 -22.86 0.09
CA SER A 460 0.20 -22.10 -0.16
C SER A 460 -1.04 -22.99 -0.13
N LEU A 461 -2.19 -22.43 0.22
CA LEU A 461 -3.46 -23.16 0.19
C LEU A 461 -3.73 -23.77 -1.19
N VAL A 462 -3.37 -23.05 -2.25
CA VAL A 462 -3.53 -23.49 -3.64
C VAL A 462 -2.63 -24.68 -3.96
N ASP A 463 -1.36 -24.64 -3.54
CA ASP A 463 -0.38 -25.68 -3.87
C ASP A 463 -0.48 -26.89 -2.95
N ALA A 464 -0.69 -26.68 -1.65
CA ALA A 464 -0.75 -27.72 -0.65
C ALA A 464 -2.06 -28.52 -0.73
N GLN A 465 -3.17 -27.85 -1.03
CA GLN A 465 -4.52 -28.42 -0.91
C GLN A 465 -5.29 -28.46 -2.23
N GLY A 466 -4.76 -27.90 -3.32
CA GLY A 466 -5.43 -27.87 -4.63
C GLY A 466 -6.65 -26.95 -4.69
N VAL A 467 -6.73 -25.98 -3.77
CA VAL A 467 -7.82 -24.99 -3.72
C VAL A 467 -7.62 -23.94 -4.83
N SER A 468 -8.69 -23.41 -5.43
CA SER A 468 -8.56 -22.26 -6.34
C SER A 468 -8.05 -21.03 -5.59
N GLY A 469 -7.18 -20.22 -6.20
CA GLY A 469 -6.76 -18.93 -5.65
C GLY A 469 -7.94 -17.98 -5.36
N ASP A 470 -9.12 -18.21 -5.97
CA ASP A 470 -10.35 -17.46 -5.67
C ASP A 470 -10.78 -17.54 -4.20
N TYR A 471 -10.29 -18.54 -3.44
CA TYR A 471 -10.64 -18.78 -2.05
C TYR A 471 -9.51 -18.44 -1.06
N ALA A 472 -8.47 -17.73 -1.50
CA ALA A 472 -7.34 -17.34 -0.66
C ALA A 472 -7.04 -15.84 -0.71
N VAL A 473 -6.60 -15.31 0.42
CA VAL A 473 -5.95 -13.99 0.51
C VAL A 473 -4.53 -14.20 1.02
N THR A 474 -3.53 -13.85 0.22
CA THR A 474 -2.12 -13.96 0.60
C THR A 474 -1.64 -12.68 1.27
N PHE A 475 -0.71 -12.76 2.20
CA PHE A 475 -0.18 -11.60 2.91
C PHE A 475 1.21 -11.91 3.49
N VAL A 476 1.95 -10.87 3.90
CA VAL A 476 3.30 -10.99 4.49
C VAL A 476 3.25 -10.70 5.99
N ASN A 477 2.75 -9.52 6.35
CA ASN A 477 2.54 -9.06 7.72
C ASN A 477 1.11 -8.56 7.91
N ASN A 478 0.66 -8.48 9.17
CA ASN A 478 -0.60 -7.88 9.54
C ASN A 478 -0.47 -7.19 10.92
N HIS A 479 -1.59 -6.80 11.53
CA HIS A 479 -1.57 -6.11 12.81
C HIS A 479 -1.36 -7.01 14.03
N ASP A 480 -1.39 -8.33 13.90
CA ASP A 480 -1.26 -9.29 15.01
C ASP A 480 0.19 -9.72 15.22
N PHE A 481 0.98 -9.84 14.13
CA PHE A 481 2.43 -10.05 14.19
C PHE A 481 3.13 -8.76 14.63
N ARG A 482 3.22 -8.53 15.94
CA ARG A 482 3.73 -7.27 16.52
C ARG A 482 4.96 -7.45 17.38
N ASP A 483 5.13 -8.62 17.98
CA ASP A 483 6.20 -8.87 18.92
C ASP A 483 7.49 -9.23 18.19
N PRO A 484 8.67 -8.95 18.76
CA PRO A 484 9.95 -9.28 18.13
C PRO A 484 10.02 -10.75 17.67
N GLY A 485 10.41 -10.98 16.41
CA GLY A 485 10.49 -12.31 15.81
C GLY A 485 9.15 -12.88 15.31
N GLN A 486 8.05 -12.13 15.41
CA GLN A 486 6.78 -12.49 14.76
C GLN A 486 6.66 -11.97 13.32
N PRO A 487 6.90 -10.67 13.00
CA PRO A 487 6.81 -10.18 11.64
C PRO A 487 7.90 -10.75 10.73
N VAL A 488 7.69 -10.65 9.42
CA VAL A 488 8.76 -10.84 8.43
C VAL A 488 9.66 -9.62 8.45
N ASP A 489 10.89 -9.76 8.96
CA ASP A 489 11.78 -8.65 9.27
C ASP A 489 12.89 -8.44 8.21
N ASN A 490 13.45 -9.52 7.64
CA ASN A 490 14.60 -9.43 6.74
C ASN A 490 14.20 -9.43 5.26
N ASP A 491 14.15 -8.22 4.68
CA ASP A 491 13.76 -7.97 3.29
C ASP A 491 12.35 -8.52 2.96
N PRO A 492 11.28 -8.08 3.65
CA PRO A 492 9.91 -8.55 3.37
C PRO A 492 9.46 -8.29 1.92
N ILE A 493 10.17 -7.44 1.18
CA ILE A 493 9.99 -7.28 -0.26
C ILE A 493 10.20 -8.59 -1.05
N LEU A 494 11.02 -9.53 -0.58
CA LEU A 494 11.19 -10.84 -1.22
C LEU A 494 9.91 -11.67 -1.12
N ALA A 495 9.21 -11.60 0.01
CA ALA A 495 7.90 -12.22 0.19
C ALA A 495 6.80 -11.51 -0.64
N TYR A 496 6.84 -10.18 -0.72
CA TYR A 496 5.95 -9.42 -1.61
C TYR A 496 6.21 -9.71 -3.10
N ALA A 497 7.46 -9.90 -3.51
CA ALA A 497 7.78 -10.29 -4.88
C ALA A 497 7.09 -11.60 -5.27
N TYR A 498 6.98 -12.57 -4.34
CA TYR A 498 6.25 -13.80 -4.58
C TYR A 498 4.73 -13.58 -4.65
N THR A 499 4.14 -12.98 -3.62
CA THR A 499 2.67 -12.80 -3.53
C THR A 499 2.11 -11.85 -4.60
N LEU A 500 2.84 -10.80 -4.97
CA LEU A 500 2.40 -9.81 -5.96
C LEU A 500 2.63 -10.25 -7.41
N THR A 501 3.50 -11.21 -7.69
CA THR A 501 3.73 -11.68 -9.07
C THR A 501 3.10 -13.04 -9.34
N ASN A 502 2.80 -13.87 -8.35
CA ASN A 502 2.13 -15.15 -8.57
C ASN A 502 0.59 -14.98 -8.52
N ASN A 503 0.00 -14.56 -9.65
CA ASN A 503 -1.43 -14.26 -9.79
C ASN A 503 -2.38 -15.46 -9.67
N GLN A 504 -1.87 -16.64 -9.31
CA GLN A 504 -2.66 -17.85 -9.15
C GLN A 504 -2.89 -18.22 -7.68
N LEU A 505 -2.25 -17.52 -6.73
CA LEU A 505 -2.31 -17.87 -5.31
C LEU A 505 -3.53 -17.30 -4.60
N GLY A 506 -4.00 -16.12 -5.03
CA GLY A 506 -5.14 -15.43 -4.43
C GLY A 506 -4.95 -13.92 -4.41
N VAL A 507 -5.86 -13.21 -3.74
CA VAL A 507 -5.77 -11.74 -3.63
C VAL A 507 -4.62 -11.39 -2.70
N ALA A 508 -3.65 -10.61 -3.17
CA ALA A 508 -2.54 -10.17 -2.32
C ALA A 508 -2.95 -8.99 -1.43
N SER A 509 -2.73 -9.14 -0.13
CA SER A 509 -2.97 -8.12 0.89
C SER A 509 -1.64 -7.54 1.38
N VAL A 510 -1.45 -6.24 1.15
CA VAL A 510 -0.27 -5.47 1.57
C VAL A 510 -0.52 -4.81 2.92
N PHE A 511 0.47 -4.85 3.80
CA PHE A 511 0.39 -4.26 5.13
C PHE A 511 0.74 -2.77 5.13
N TYR A 512 -0.03 -1.93 5.84
CA TYR A 512 0.16 -0.47 5.83
C TYR A 512 1.59 -0.02 6.22
N PRO A 513 2.18 -0.49 7.35
CA PRO A 513 3.56 -0.16 7.70
C PRO A 513 4.59 -0.52 6.62
N ASP A 514 4.46 -1.70 6.01
CA ASP A 514 5.36 -2.12 4.94
C ASP A 514 5.22 -1.21 3.72
N TYR A 515 3.97 -0.90 3.31
CA TYR A 515 3.71 -0.07 2.15
C TYR A 515 4.16 1.38 2.34
N TYR A 516 4.02 1.95 3.54
CA TYR A 516 4.47 3.31 3.85
C TYR A 516 5.89 3.36 4.46
N SER A 517 6.74 2.40 4.07
CA SER A 517 8.17 2.37 4.37
C SER A 517 9.01 2.67 3.12
N SER A 518 10.31 2.32 3.15
CA SER A 518 11.20 2.32 1.99
C SER A 518 10.77 1.34 0.89
N LEU A 519 9.79 0.45 1.15
CA LEU A 519 9.32 -0.56 0.19
C LEU A 519 8.25 -0.05 -0.77
N ARG A 520 7.66 1.13 -0.54
CA ARG A 520 6.54 1.65 -1.34
C ARG A 520 6.77 1.55 -2.84
N SER A 521 7.88 2.12 -3.33
CA SER A 521 8.18 2.18 -4.77
C SER A 521 8.39 0.79 -5.36
N LYS A 522 8.92 -0.15 -4.58
CA LYS A 522 9.13 -1.55 -4.99
C LYS A 522 7.81 -2.31 -5.09
N ILE A 523 6.90 -2.09 -4.13
CA ILE A 523 5.54 -2.67 -4.16
C ILE A 523 4.73 -2.08 -5.32
N ASP A 524 4.77 -0.76 -5.51
CA ASP A 524 4.11 -0.09 -6.65
C ASP A 524 4.61 -0.67 -7.99
N GLN A 525 5.92 -0.86 -8.13
CA GLN A 525 6.52 -1.45 -9.33
C GLN A 525 6.04 -2.90 -9.55
N LEU A 526 5.95 -3.72 -8.50
CA LEU A 526 5.46 -5.10 -8.62
C LEU A 526 3.98 -5.16 -9.01
N ILE A 527 3.13 -4.30 -8.43
CA ILE A 527 1.71 -4.18 -8.81
C ILE A 527 1.59 -3.71 -10.26
N GLU A 528 2.40 -2.73 -10.69
CA GLU A 528 2.41 -2.26 -12.08
C GLU A 528 2.82 -3.38 -13.04
N ILE A 529 3.90 -4.10 -12.75
CA ILE A 529 4.34 -5.26 -13.54
C ILE A 529 3.23 -6.30 -13.60
N HIS A 530 2.56 -6.58 -12.48
CA HIS A 530 1.46 -7.53 -12.47
C HIS A 530 0.35 -7.11 -13.42
N LYS A 531 -0.17 -5.89 -13.28
CA LYS A 531 -1.29 -5.39 -14.07
C LYS A 531 -1.00 -5.39 -15.57
N ASN A 532 0.23 -5.07 -15.95
CA ASN A 532 0.60 -4.91 -17.35
C ASN A 532 1.05 -6.22 -18.03
N TYR A 533 1.66 -7.15 -17.28
CA TYR A 533 2.34 -8.31 -17.87
C TYR A 533 1.95 -9.66 -17.29
N ILE A 534 1.34 -9.71 -16.11
CA ILE A 534 0.99 -10.97 -15.43
C ILE A 534 -0.53 -11.17 -15.44
N TYR A 535 -1.30 -10.09 -15.45
CA TYR A 535 -2.75 -10.12 -15.50
C TYR A 535 -3.23 -11.10 -16.58
N GLY A 536 -4.16 -11.96 -16.20
CA GLY A 536 -4.74 -13.00 -17.06
C GLY A 536 -3.89 -14.26 -17.22
N ALA A 537 -2.66 -14.34 -16.66
CA ALA A 537 -1.86 -15.55 -16.76
C ALA A 537 -2.66 -16.76 -16.27
N SER A 538 -2.66 -17.83 -17.06
CA SER A 538 -3.56 -18.97 -16.89
C SER A 538 -2.87 -20.18 -16.26
N SER A 539 -1.56 -20.13 -16.07
CA SER A 539 -0.80 -21.19 -15.40
C SER A 539 0.53 -20.70 -14.86
N ARG A 540 1.05 -21.44 -13.87
CA ARG A 540 2.38 -21.28 -13.28
C ARG A 540 3.18 -22.59 -13.39
N ASP A 541 4.47 -22.50 -13.62
CA ASP A 541 5.42 -23.62 -13.62
C ASP A 541 6.57 -23.30 -12.66
N TYR A 542 6.66 -24.04 -11.55
CA TYR A 542 7.70 -23.86 -10.54
C TYR A 542 9.00 -24.54 -10.96
N LEU A 543 9.84 -23.79 -11.66
CA LEU A 543 11.06 -24.29 -12.28
C LEU A 543 12.06 -24.83 -11.24
N SER A 544 12.22 -24.16 -10.09
CA SER A 544 13.14 -24.59 -9.02
C SER A 544 12.51 -25.49 -7.94
N ARG A 545 11.36 -26.14 -8.18
CA ARG A 545 10.70 -27.02 -7.19
C ARG A 545 11.56 -28.17 -6.66
N LEU A 546 11.15 -28.76 -5.54
CA LEU A 546 11.81 -29.95 -4.98
C LEU A 546 11.83 -31.10 -6.00
N GLY A 547 12.97 -31.79 -6.10
CA GLY A 547 13.18 -32.88 -7.05
C GLY A 547 13.65 -32.46 -8.45
N THR A 548 13.71 -31.16 -8.76
CA THR A 548 14.28 -30.68 -10.03
C THR A 548 15.78 -31.06 -10.14
N PRO A 549 16.21 -31.82 -11.17
CA PRO A 549 17.55 -32.42 -11.26
C PRO A 549 18.66 -31.46 -11.73
N TYR A 550 18.57 -30.16 -11.41
CA TYR A 550 19.46 -29.12 -11.93
C TYR A 550 20.38 -28.48 -10.87
N SER A 551 20.64 -29.14 -9.74
CA SER A 551 21.61 -28.60 -8.75
C SER A 551 23.01 -28.36 -9.35
N ALA A 552 23.38 -29.10 -10.39
CA ALA A 552 24.66 -28.96 -11.10
C ALA A 552 24.74 -27.74 -12.05
N THR A 553 23.64 -27.04 -12.32
CA THR A 553 23.64 -25.86 -13.22
C THR A 553 23.74 -24.52 -12.48
N TYR A 554 23.75 -24.55 -11.15
CA TYR A 554 24.04 -23.40 -10.31
C TYR A 554 25.56 -23.20 -10.27
N THR A 555 26.04 -22.08 -10.80
CA THR A 555 27.45 -21.68 -10.75
C THR A 555 27.70 -20.61 -9.68
N GLY A 556 26.64 -20.14 -9.02
CA GLY A 556 26.64 -19.30 -7.81
C GLY A 556 25.25 -19.33 -7.16
N GLY A 557 25.17 -19.28 -5.84
CA GLY A 557 23.93 -19.50 -5.10
C GLY A 557 23.49 -20.96 -5.09
N TYR A 558 22.32 -21.23 -4.49
CA TYR A 558 21.82 -22.59 -4.31
C TYR A 558 20.32 -22.71 -4.62
N PRO A 559 19.85 -23.89 -5.08
CA PRO A 559 18.43 -24.10 -5.35
C PRO A 559 17.55 -23.99 -4.10
N ASN A 560 18.06 -24.36 -2.92
CA ASN A 560 17.30 -24.28 -1.67
C ASN A 560 17.16 -22.86 -1.11
N THR A 561 17.75 -21.86 -1.75
CA THR A 561 17.62 -20.44 -1.36
C THR A 561 16.99 -19.61 -2.48
N THR A 562 16.44 -20.25 -3.51
CA THR A 562 15.95 -19.59 -4.73
C THR A 562 14.55 -20.08 -5.11
N LEU A 563 13.65 -19.14 -5.33
CA LEU A 563 12.39 -19.38 -6.04
C LEU A 563 12.54 -18.93 -7.48
N LEU A 564 12.35 -19.85 -8.43
CA LEU A 564 12.33 -19.58 -9.86
C LEU A 564 11.09 -20.21 -10.47
N TYR A 565 10.26 -19.40 -11.12
CA TYR A 565 9.02 -19.86 -11.75
C TYR A 565 8.67 -19.08 -13.00
N GLN A 566 7.83 -19.69 -13.83
CA GLN A 566 7.34 -19.14 -15.08
C GLN A 566 5.82 -19.07 -15.06
N LEU A 567 5.27 -17.92 -15.42
CA LEU A 567 3.85 -17.70 -15.64
C LEU A 567 3.58 -17.69 -17.14
N ARG A 568 2.48 -18.32 -17.57
CA ARG A 568 2.16 -18.48 -18.99
C ARG A 568 0.75 -18.02 -19.30
N GLY A 569 0.56 -17.57 -20.53
CA GLY A 569 -0.74 -17.13 -21.03
C GLY A 569 -1.19 -15.80 -20.41
N ALA A 570 -0.25 -14.92 -20.05
CA ALA A 570 -0.56 -13.59 -19.57
C ALA A 570 -1.09 -12.69 -20.69
N VAL A 571 -1.25 -11.37 -20.45
CA VAL A 571 -1.75 -10.41 -21.45
C VAL A 571 -1.09 -10.62 -22.82
N SER A 572 -1.92 -10.79 -23.87
CA SER A 572 -1.50 -11.09 -25.25
C SER A 572 -0.82 -12.46 -25.47
N GLY A 573 -0.95 -13.39 -24.54
CA GLY A 573 -0.40 -14.75 -24.64
C GLY A 573 1.07 -14.88 -24.24
N ARG A 574 1.64 -13.85 -23.60
CA ARG A 574 3.07 -13.77 -23.27
C ARG A 574 3.42 -14.52 -21.99
N ASP A 575 4.71 -14.86 -21.87
CA ASP A 575 5.27 -15.51 -20.70
C ASP A 575 6.08 -14.54 -19.82
N VAL A 576 6.11 -14.83 -18.51
CA VAL A 576 6.87 -14.07 -17.50
C VAL A 576 7.70 -15.05 -16.69
N ILE A 577 8.97 -14.74 -16.47
CA ILE A 577 9.86 -15.51 -15.58
C ILE A 577 10.16 -14.66 -14.36
N VAL A 578 10.04 -15.24 -13.17
CA VAL A 578 10.33 -14.58 -11.89
C VAL A 578 11.41 -15.36 -11.16
N ALA A 579 12.43 -14.66 -10.67
CA ALA A 579 13.41 -15.22 -9.75
C ALA A 579 13.50 -14.40 -8.47
N ILE A 580 13.58 -15.08 -7.33
CA ILE A 580 13.75 -14.49 -6.00
C ILE A 580 14.89 -15.24 -5.31
N ASN A 581 15.96 -14.53 -4.97
CA ASN A 581 17.12 -15.07 -4.28
C ASN A 581 17.11 -14.61 -2.82
N PHE A 582 16.93 -15.55 -1.90
CA PHE A 582 16.95 -15.30 -0.46
C PHE A 582 18.36 -15.41 0.13
N ALA A 583 19.35 -15.89 -0.64
CA ALA A 583 20.71 -16.05 -0.15
C ALA A 583 21.43 -14.69 0.03
N GLY A 584 22.37 -14.66 0.98
CA GLY A 584 23.33 -13.57 1.14
C GLY A 584 24.44 -13.52 0.07
N GLU A 585 24.32 -14.32 -0.99
CA GLU A 585 25.28 -14.41 -2.09
C GLU A 585 24.58 -14.34 -3.45
N GLN A 586 25.34 -14.01 -4.50
CA GLN A 586 24.81 -13.86 -5.86
C GLN A 586 24.35 -15.21 -6.45
N LEU A 587 23.15 -15.24 -6.99
CA LEU A 587 22.63 -16.35 -7.78
C LEU A 587 23.15 -16.27 -9.21
N ARG A 588 23.66 -17.39 -9.75
CA ARG A 588 24.00 -17.59 -11.16
C ARG A 588 23.58 -18.98 -11.59
N VAL A 589 22.64 -19.07 -12.52
CA VAL A 589 22.05 -20.35 -12.92
C VAL A 589 21.67 -20.37 -14.39
N THR A 590 21.96 -21.49 -15.05
CA THR A 590 21.34 -21.85 -16.32
C THR A 590 20.17 -22.79 -16.03
N HIS A 591 18.95 -22.39 -16.37
CA HIS A 591 17.75 -23.16 -16.03
C HIS A 591 16.89 -23.44 -17.25
N GLY A 592 16.30 -24.64 -17.31
CA GLY A 592 15.29 -24.98 -18.31
C GLY A 592 14.02 -24.17 -18.10
N VAL A 593 13.41 -23.73 -19.21
CA VAL A 593 12.11 -23.03 -19.23
C VAL A 593 11.12 -23.82 -20.06
N ASN A 594 9.84 -23.57 -19.83
CA ASN A 594 8.78 -24.13 -20.64
C ASN A 594 8.68 -23.37 -21.97
N THR A 595 8.93 -24.03 -23.09
CA THR A 595 8.97 -23.38 -24.41
C THR A 595 7.69 -23.55 -25.22
N THR A 596 6.59 -23.97 -24.59
CA THR A 596 5.29 -24.11 -25.25
C THR A 596 4.79 -22.77 -25.82
N SER A 597 4.91 -21.70 -25.04
CA SER A 597 4.52 -20.32 -25.39
C SER A 597 5.71 -19.37 -25.51
N LEU A 598 6.94 -19.85 -25.22
CA LEU A 598 8.17 -19.06 -25.26
C LEU A 598 9.21 -19.75 -26.17
N PRO A 599 9.30 -19.40 -27.46
CA PRO A 599 10.12 -20.12 -28.42
C PRO A 599 11.63 -19.94 -28.20
N VAL A 600 12.43 -20.86 -28.74
CA VAL A 600 13.89 -20.69 -28.83
C VAL A 600 14.22 -19.39 -29.55
N GLY A 601 15.14 -18.60 -28.99
CA GLY A 601 15.50 -17.27 -29.46
C GLY A 601 14.65 -16.14 -28.88
N ALA A 602 13.55 -16.45 -28.17
CA ALA A 602 12.78 -15.43 -27.47
C ALA A 602 13.65 -14.71 -26.44
N THR A 603 13.50 -13.38 -26.39
CA THR A 603 14.20 -12.51 -25.46
C THR A 603 13.25 -11.99 -24.42
N LEU A 604 13.67 -11.94 -23.16
CA LEU A 604 12.88 -11.37 -22.06
C LEU A 604 13.69 -10.28 -21.37
N ILE A 605 13.05 -9.19 -20.94
CA ILE A 605 13.70 -8.04 -20.32
C ILE A 605 13.31 -7.98 -18.84
N ASP A 606 14.29 -7.74 -17.96
CA ASP A 606 14.03 -7.51 -16.53
C ASP A 606 13.26 -6.19 -16.34
N ALA A 607 11.99 -6.30 -15.99
CA ALA A 607 11.10 -5.16 -15.74
C ALA A 607 11.35 -4.50 -14.38
N VAL A 608 12.00 -5.21 -13.46
CA VAL A 608 12.37 -4.66 -12.14
C VAL A 608 13.67 -3.86 -12.25
N GLY A 609 14.64 -4.39 -13.01
CA GLY A 609 15.95 -3.78 -13.22
C GLY A 609 16.98 -4.11 -12.14
N ASN A 610 16.74 -5.16 -11.36
CA ASN A 610 17.60 -5.60 -10.27
C ASN A 610 18.64 -6.66 -10.70
N SER A 611 18.42 -7.32 -11.83
CA SER A 611 19.30 -8.38 -12.35
C SER A 611 20.56 -7.81 -13.01
N THR A 612 21.70 -8.50 -12.85
CA THR A 612 22.90 -8.25 -13.67
C THR A 612 22.76 -8.81 -15.09
N THR A 613 21.77 -9.67 -15.32
CA THR A 613 21.33 -10.17 -16.63
C THR A 613 20.02 -9.50 -17.04
N ALA A 614 20.12 -8.24 -17.47
CA ALA A 614 18.94 -7.43 -17.87
C ALA A 614 18.13 -8.03 -19.03
N THR A 615 18.69 -9.00 -19.78
CA THR A 615 17.99 -9.71 -20.86
C THR A 615 18.26 -11.20 -20.79
N LEU A 616 17.20 -12.01 -20.77
CA LEU A 616 17.27 -13.46 -20.97
C LEU A 616 17.09 -13.78 -22.45
N THR A 617 17.73 -14.83 -22.93
CA THR A 617 17.47 -15.40 -24.26
C THR A 617 17.29 -16.89 -24.13
N VAL A 618 16.19 -17.42 -24.64
CA VAL A 618 15.95 -18.87 -24.67
C VAL A 618 16.90 -19.50 -25.67
N ASN A 619 17.84 -20.30 -25.19
CA ASN A 619 18.83 -20.95 -26.04
C ASN A 619 18.26 -22.18 -26.77
N ALA A 620 19.05 -22.76 -27.68
CA ALA A 620 18.66 -23.94 -28.46
C ALA A 620 18.37 -25.20 -27.61
N SER A 621 18.79 -25.21 -26.34
CA SER A 621 18.52 -26.26 -25.37
C SER A 621 17.30 -25.97 -24.49
N ASN A 622 16.47 -24.97 -24.84
CA ASN A 622 15.31 -24.52 -24.07
C ASN A 622 15.67 -23.99 -22.66
N GLN A 623 16.83 -23.35 -22.52
CA GLN A 623 17.31 -22.81 -21.25
C GLN A 623 17.56 -21.31 -21.32
N VAL A 624 17.50 -20.67 -20.16
CA VAL A 624 17.94 -19.28 -19.94
C VAL A 624 19.09 -19.26 -18.93
N TYR A 625 20.02 -18.33 -19.11
CA TYR A 625 21.03 -18.00 -18.11
C TYR A 625 20.60 -16.71 -17.40
N LEU A 626 20.57 -16.72 -16.08
CA LEU A 626 20.24 -15.55 -15.28
C LEU A 626 21.22 -15.38 -14.12
N GLU A 627 21.44 -14.12 -13.77
CA GLU A 627 22.18 -13.72 -12.60
C GLU A 627 21.37 -12.73 -11.77
N LEU A 628 21.40 -12.89 -10.44
CA LEU A 628 20.65 -12.05 -9.54
C LEU A 628 21.48 -11.77 -8.28
N PRO A 629 21.57 -10.50 -7.82
CA PRO A 629 22.29 -10.18 -6.58
C PRO A 629 21.78 -10.97 -5.37
N ALA A 630 22.59 -10.97 -4.31
CA ALA A 630 22.17 -11.43 -2.99
C ALA A 630 20.90 -10.70 -2.55
N ARG A 631 19.98 -11.43 -1.90
CA ARG A 631 18.72 -10.89 -1.33
C ARG A 631 17.98 -9.96 -2.30
N SER A 632 17.72 -10.46 -3.50
CA SER A 632 17.14 -9.68 -4.60
C SER A 632 16.09 -10.49 -5.36
N TYR A 633 15.36 -9.82 -6.24
CA TYR A 633 14.31 -10.40 -7.08
C TYR A 633 14.31 -9.71 -8.44
N ALA A 634 13.90 -10.42 -9.48
CA ALA A 634 13.74 -9.90 -10.83
C ALA A 634 12.54 -10.55 -11.53
N VAL A 635 11.93 -9.81 -12.44
CA VAL A 635 10.77 -10.24 -13.23
C VAL A 635 11.07 -9.97 -14.69
N TRP A 636 11.35 -11.03 -15.45
CA TRP A 636 11.61 -10.94 -16.87
C TRP A 636 10.33 -11.17 -17.65
N ILE A 637 9.97 -10.18 -18.45
CA ILE A 637 8.80 -10.19 -19.31
C ILE A 637 9.24 -10.40 -20.75
N GLU A 638 8.51 -11.23 -21.50
CA GLU A 638 8.79 -11.45 -22.92
C GLU A 638 8.85 -10.09 -23.66
N ASP A 639 10.01 -9.80 -24.26
CA ASP A 639 10.22 -8.61 -25.07
C ASP A 639 9.24 -8.72 -26.24
N ALA A 640 8.43 -7.67 -26.42
CA ALA A 640 7.42 -7.61 -27.46
C ALA A 640 7.98 -7.74 -28.89
N GLY A 641 9.30 -7.85 -29.06
CA GLY A 641 9.93 -8.44 -30.23
C GLY A 641 9.43 -7.80 -31.51
N SER A 642 10.04 -6.67 -31.88
CA SER A 642 9.88 -5.88 -33.10
C SER A 642 8.84 -4.75 -33.08
N TRP A 643 9.25 -3.64 -33.69
CA TRP A 643 8.38 -2.54 -34.09
C TRP A 643 7.23 -3.08 -34.94
N ALA A 644 5.99 -2.87 -34.49
CA ALA A 644 4.84 -3.13 -35.34
C ALA A 644 4.63 -1.88 -36.22
N GLN A 645 4.67 -2.08 -37.54
CA GLN A 645 4.30 -1.03 -38.48
C GLN A 645 2.79 -0.76 -38.34
N ALA A 646 2.44 0.39 -37.76
CA ALA A 646 1.05 0.81 -37.68
C ALA A 646 0.70 1.66 -38.92
N GLY A 647 -0.15 1.11 -39.79
CA GLY A 647 -0.71 1.89 -40.89
C GLY A 647 -1.70 2.94 -40.36
N VAL A 648 -1.63 4.16 -40.87
CA VAL A 648 -2.70 5.14 -40.60
C VAL A 648 -3.83 4.89 -41.58
N SER A 649 -4.94 4.35 -41.08
CA SER A 649 -6.14 4.15 -41.88
C SER A 649 -6.67 5.50 -42.39
N GLY A 650 -6.87 5.62 -43.71
CA GLY A 650 -7.39 6.83 -44.36
C GLY A 650 -6.35 7.89 -44.77
N LEU A 651 -5.05 7.68 -44.52
CA LEU A 651 -3.96 8.48 -45.12
C LEU A 651 -3.29 7.70 -46.24
N GLY A 652 -3.15 8.30 -47.43
CA GLY A 652 -2.35 7.74 -48.54
C GLY A 652 -0.85 7.64 -48.20
N SER A 653 -0.07 6.94 -49.03
CA SER A 653 1.28 6.46 -48.72
C SER A 653 2.45 7.44 -49.01
N THR A 654 2.28 8.76 -48.84
CA THR A 654 3.31 9.75 -49.29
C THR A 654 3.55 10.96 -48.36
N TYR A 655 3.19 10.89 -47.08
CA TYR A 655 3.34 12.03 -46.14
C TYR A 655 4.50 11.86 -45.18
N THR A 656 5.16 12.98 -44.82
CA THR A 656 6.22 13.02 -43.80
C THR A 656 5.65 13.54 -42.51
N PHE A 657 5.68 12.72 -41.45
CA PHE A 657 5.32 13.14 -40.09
C PHE A 657 6.43 14.00 -39.51
N ASN A 658 6.04 15.12 -38.89
CA ASN A 658 6.96 16.12 -38.36
C ASN A 658 7.02 16.09 -36.82
N GLU A 659 5.93 15.73 -36.14
CA GLU A 659 5.86 15.71 -34.67
C GLU A 659 4.74 14.78 -34.18
N ILE A 660 4.85 14.31 -32.95
CA ILE A 660 3.88 13.48 -32.23
C ILE A 660 3.78 13.96 -30.79
N ASP A 661 2.57 13.98 -30.24
CA ASP A 661 2.34 14.25 -28.82
C ASP A 661 1.34 13.24 -28.24
N MET A 662 1.72 12.64 -27.13
CA MET A 662 0.94 11.63 -26.42
C MET A 662 0.41 12.25 -25.13
N LEU A 663 -0.92 12.34 -25.02
CA LEU A 663 -1.56 12.86 -23.81
C LEU A 663 -1.40 11.89 -22.63
N ASP A 664 -1.53 10.60 -22.93
CA ASP A 664 -1.36 9.50 -22.00
C ASP A 664 -0.83 8.25 -22.75
N LYS A 665 -0.74 7.11 -22.06
CA LYS A 665 -0.24 5.86 -22.63
C LYS A 665 -1.04 5.34 -23.83
N ASP A 666 -2.30 5.73 -23.95
CA ASP A 666 -3.25 5.20 -24.94
C ASP A 666 -3.56 6.24 -26.03
N THR A 667 -3.60 7.53 -25.69
CA THR A 667 -4.16 8.58 -26.54
C THR A 667 -3.08 9.56 -27.00
N GLY A 668 -3.03 9.80 -28.32
CA GLY A 668 -2.09 10.78 -28.89
C GLY A 668 -2.38 11.17 -30.33
N TRP A 669 -1.65 12.19 -30.81
CA TRP A 669 -1.79 12.78 -32.14
C TRP A 669 -0.43 12.94 -32.81
N ALA A 670 -0.38 12.69 -34.12
CA ALA A 670 0.79 12.91 -34.94
C ALA A 670 0.45 13.80 -36.13
N VAL A 671 1.33 14.73 -36.49
CA VAL A 671 1.12 15.71 -37.56
C VAL A 671 2.11 15.52 -38.71
N ALA A 672 1.66 15.80 -39.92
CA ALA A 672 2.43 15.57 -41.13
C ALA A 672 2.34 16.71 -42.16
N THR A 673 3.13 16.58 -43.22
CA THR A 673 3.03 17.41 -44.42
C THR A 673 1.63 17.34 -45.05
N SER A 674 1.29 18.34 -45.85
CA SER A 674 -0.03 18.44 -46.53
C SER A 674 -1.24 18.44 -45.58
N GLY A 675 -1.08 18.95 -44.35
CA GLY A 675 -2.15 19.12 -43.38
C GLY A 675 -2.68 17.82 -42.79
N LYS A 676 -1.90 16.75 -42.77
CA LYS A 676 -2.36 15.46 -42.24
C LYS A 676 -2.20 15.38 -40.74
N ILE A 677 -3.19 14.77 -40.08
CA ILE A 677 -3.19 14.47 -38.66
C ILE A 677 -3.64 13.02 -38.50
N ALA A 678 -2.94 12.27 -37.65
CA ALA A 678 -3.31 10.94 -37.23
C ALA A 678 -3.63 10.96 -35.73
N LYS A 679 -4.63 10.19 -35.30
CA LYS A 679 -4.98 9.98 -33.88
C LYS A 679 -4.93 8.51 -33.51
N THR A 680 -4.44 8.22 -32.30
CA THR A 680 -4.53 6.90 -31.65
C THR A 680 -5.28 6.99 -30.32
N THR A 681 -5.87 5.88 -29.90
CA THR A 681 -6.53 5.66 -28.59
C THR A 681 -6.16 4.30 -27.99
N ASN A 682 -5.10 3.68 -28.49
CA ASN A 682 -4.59 2.38 -28.06
C ASN A 682 -3.06 2.34 -28.08
N GLY A 683 -2.45 3.46 -27.71
CA GLY A 683 -1.02 3.62 -27.50
C GLY A 683 -0.21 3.63 -28.78
N GLY A 684 -0.82 3.79 -29.95
CA GLY A 684 -0.13 3.77 -31.24
C GLY A 684 -0.19 2.43 -31.98
N ILE A 685 -0.91 1.44 -31.43
CA ILE A 685 -1.18 0.16 -32.13
C ILE A 685 -1.91 0.45 -33.45
N ASN A 686 -2.92 1.32 -33.43
CA ASN A 686 -3.65 1.76 -34.62
C ASN A 686 -3.74 3.29 -34.67
N TRP A 687 -3.73 3.82 -35.88
CA TRP A 687 -3.90 5.24 -36.15
C TRP A 687 -5.04 5.49 -37.14
N SER A 688 -5.81 6.53 -36.87
CA SER A 688 -6.92 6.99 -37.72
C SER A 688 -6.64 8.39 -38.24
N ALA A 689 -6.88 8.60 -39.53
CA ALA A 689 -6.79 9.92 -40.12
C ALA A 689 -7.89 10.83 -39.57
N VAL A 690 -7.54 12.05 -39.18
CA VAL A 690 -8.52 13.10 -38.87
C VAL A 690 -8.32 14.30 -39.78
N THR A 691 -9.43 14.94 -40.16
CA THR A 691 -9.39 16.06 -41.11
C THR A 691 -8.98 17.33 -40.38
N SER A 692 -7.76 17.81 -40.62
CA SER A 692 -7.26 19.07 -40.06
C SER A 692 -8.00 20.31 -40.58
N GLY A 693 -8.68 20.20 -41.72
CA GLY A 693 -9.32 21.30 -42.45
C GLY A 693 -8.35 22.24 -43.17
N THR A 694 -7.07 21.88 -43.29
CA THR A 694 -6.05 22.61 -44.07
C THR A 694 -5.22 21.66 -44.92
N SER A 695 -4.61 22.18 -45.98
CA SER A 695 -3.57 21.49 -46.77
C SER A 695 -2.15 21.98 -46.45
N ASN A 696 -2.01 22.97 -45.57
CA ASN A 696 -0.69 23.47 -45.17
C ASN A 696 0.05 22.41 -44.35
N ALA A 697 1.37 22.29 -44.55
CA ALA A 697 2.19 21.39 -43.74
C ALA A 697 2.10 21.75 -42.26
N LEU A 698 1.87 20.74 -41.41
CA LEU A 698 1.84 20.89 -39.96
C LEU A 698 3.17 20.41 -39.39
N TYR A 699 3.77 21.20 -38.50
CA TYR A 699 5.10 20.97 -37.97
C TYR A 699 5.11 20.62 -36.49
N GLY A 700 4.12 21.05 -35.71
CA GLY A 700 4.02 20.66 -34.29
C GLY A 700 2.61 20.46 -33.77
N VAL A 701 2.49 19.75 -32.65
CA VAL A 701 1.25 19.31 -32.01
C VAL A 701 1.37 19.30 -30.50
N LYS A 702 0.35 19.82 -29.81
CA LYS A 702 0.23 19.75 -28.35
C LYS A 702 -1.20 19.40 -27.92
N ALA A 703 -1.34 18.31 -27.19
CA ALA A 703 -2.54 17.91 -26.47
C ALA A 703 -2.58 18.61 -25.10
N VAL A 704 -3.58 19.46 -24.92
CA VAL A 704 -3.86 20.11 -23.63
C VAL A 704 -4.62 19.15 -22.72
N ASP A 705 -5.60 18.45 -23.30
CA ASP A 705 -6.42 17.43 -22.67
C ASP A 705 -7.02 16.51 -23.76
N ALA A 706 -7.84 15.52 -23.36
CA ALA A 706 -8.42 14.53 -24.30
C ALA A 706 -9.30 15.15 -25.40
N ASN A 707 -9.85 16.34 -25.16
CA ASN A 707 -10.72 17.07 -26.06
C ASN A 707 -10.00 18.22 -26.75
N THR A 708 -9.03 18.87 -26.09
CA THR A 708 -8.35 20.08 -26.55
C THR A 708 -6.97 19.77 -27.09
N VAL A 709 -6.77 19.96 -28.40
CA VAL A 709 -5.47 19.76 -29.06
C VAL A 709 -5.19 20.92 -30.01
N VAL A 710 -3.94 21.38 -30.06
CA VAL A 710 -3.47 22.44 -30.94
C VAL A 710 -2.42 21.88 -31.89
N VAL A 711 -2.51 22.29 -33.16
CA VAL A 711 -1.48 22.01 -34.17
C VAL A 711 -1.03 23.29 -34.86
N VAL A 712 0.26 23.36 -35.19
CA VAL A 712 0.86 24.53 -35.84
C VAL A 712 1.59 24.16 -37.12
N GLY A 713 1.70 25.09 -38.07
CA GLY A 713 2.27 24.79 -39.38
C GLY A 713 2.60 25.99 -40.28
N ALA A 714 2.82 25.69 -41.56
CA ALA A 714 3.16 26.65 -42.61
C ALA A 714 2.05 27.69 -42.86
N SER A 715 2.40 28.83 -43.46
CA SER A 715 1.45 29.84 -43.95
C SER A 715 0.48 30.34 -42.87
N ASN A 716 1.02 30.65 -41.69
CA ASN A 716 0.30 31.10 -40.49
C ASN A 716 -0.78 30.10 -40.03
N THR A 717 -0.48 28.81 -40.03
CA THR A 717 -1.44 27.79 -39.58
C THR A 717 -1.30 27.57 -38.07
N ILE A 718 -2.36 27.88 -37.32
CA ILE A 718 -2.61 27.39 -35.96
C ILE A 718 -4.05 26.91 -35.93
N ARG A 719 -4.26 25.64 -35.59
CA ARG A 719 -5.59 25.03 -35.51
C ARG A 719 -5.81 24.39 -34.16
N ARG A 720 -7.06 24.44 -33.71
CA ARG A 720 -7.50 23.88 -32.43
C ARG A 720 -8.71 23.00 -32.61
N THR A 721 -8.77 21.92 -31.84
CA THR A 721 -9.96 21.09 -31.64
C THR A 721 -10.40 21.17 -30.18
N THR A 722 -11.69 20.95 -29.93
CA THR A 722 -12.29 20.79 -28.58
C THR A 722 -13.13 19.52 -28.48
N ASN A 723 -12.96 18.60 -29.43
CA ASN A 723 -13.65 17.33 -29.51
C ASN A 723 -12.68 16.20 -29.91
N GLY A 724 -11.43 16.32 -29.46
CA GLY A 724 -10.41 15.29 -29.61
C GLY A 724 -10.02 15.01 -31.07
N GLY A 725 -10.18 16.00 -31.95
CA GLY A 725 -9.76 15.93 -33.35
C GLY A 725 -10.87 15.65 -34.36
N ALA A 726 -12.14 15.52 -33.94
CA ALA A 726 -13.25 15.31 -34.88
C ALA A 726 -13.50 16.52 -35.80
N SER A 727 -13.25 17.74 -35.30
CA SER A 727 -13.25 18.97 -36.10
C SER A 727 -12.18 19.94 -35.62
N TRP A 728 -11.61 20.71 -36.56
CA TRP A 728 -10.54 21.66 -36.31
C TRP A 728 -10.90 23.06 -36.80
N VAL A 729 -10.69 24.06 -35.95
CA VAL A 729 -10.96 25.47 -36.24
C VAL A 729 -9.62 26.21 -36.36
N SER A 730 -9.52 27.11 -37.33
CA SER A 730 -8.37 28.00 -37.45
C SER A 730 -8.44 29.09 -36.38
N VAL A 731 -7.42 29.15 -35.53
CA VAL A 731 -7.28 30.11 -34.42
C VAL A 731 -6.03 30.98 -34.59
N ALA A 732 -5.40 30.90 -35.76
CA ALA A 732 -4.23 31.69 -36.09
C ALA A 732 -4.55 33.20 -36.01
N PRO A 733 -3.72 33.99 -35.30
CA PRO A 733 -3.91 35.43 -35.24
C PRO A 733 -3.58 36.06 -36.59
N SER A 734 -4.21 37.19 -36.89
CA SER A 734 -3.92 37.95 -38.10
C SER A 734 -2.52 38.55 -38.03
N MET A 735 -1.56 37.95 -38.74
CA MET A 735 -0.16 38.38 -38.74
C MET A 735 0.34 38.68 -40.17
N SER A 736 0.97 39.84 -40.34
CA SER A 736 1.69 40.20 -41.57
C SER A 736 3.11 40.61 -41.23
N PRO A 737 4.13 40.09 -41.93
CA PRO A 737 4.11 38.97 -42.87
C PRO A 737 3.81 37.64 -42.19
N THR A 738 3.25 36.70 -42.95
CA THR A 738 2.76 35.41 -42.45
C THR A 738 3.90 34.53 -41.93
N PRO A 739 3.84 34.06 -40.67
CA PRO A 739 4.83 33.14 -40.12
C PRO A 739 4.66 31.70 -40.64
N THR A 740 5.75 30.94 -40.63
CA THR A 740 5.72 29.48 -40.53
C THR A 740 6.01 29.12 -39.08
N TRP A 741 5.03 28.50 -38.42
CA TRP A 741 5.17 27.98 -37.07
C TRP A 741 5.88 26.62 -37.13
N ARG A 742 6.90 26.42 -36.31
CA ARG A 742 7.75 25.24 -36.29
C ARG A 742 7.41 24.26 -35.20
N ASN A 743 7.00 24.74 -34.03
CA ASN A 743 6.72 23.91 -32.86
C ASN A 743 5.74 24.65 -31.93
N VAL A 744 5.02 23.91 -31.10
CA VAL A 744 4.04 24.39 -30.11
C VAL A 744 4.17 23.55 -28.84
N ASP A 745 4.20 24.22 -27.68
CA ASP A 745 4.22 23.54 -26.39
C ASP A 745 3.48 24.36 -25.33
N GLY A 746 3.19 23.76 -24.17
CA GLY A 746 2.57 24.46 -23.05
C GLY A 746 2.10 23.59 -21.91
N ILE A 747 1.63 24.26 -20.85
CA ILE A 747 1.14 23.67 -19.60
C ILE A 747 -0.23 24.26 -19.27
N GLY A 748 -1.17 23.37 -18.94
CA GLY A 748 -2.56 23.75 -18.65
C GLY A 748 -3.17 24.54 -19.80
N SER A 749 -3.76 25.70 -19.51
CA SER A 749 -4.33 26.57 -20.55
C SER A 749 -3.31 27.47 -21.24
N THR A 750 -2.05 27.49 -20.80
CA THR A 750 -1.02 28.38 -21.35
C THR A 750 -0.19 27.67 -22.40
N LEU A 751 -0.22 28.15 -23.63
CA LEU A 751 0.50 27.59 -24.77
C LEU A 751 1.36 28.64 -25.46
N TYR A 752 2.45 28.19 -26.07
CA TYR A 752 3.36 29.01 -26.84
C TYR A 752 3.65 28.34 -28.19
N ALA A 753 3.72 29.13 -29.25
CA ALA A 753 4.07 28.68 -30.58
C ALA A 753 5.26 29.49 -31.08
N VAL A 754 6.26 28.80 -31.65
CA VAL A 754 7.48 29.44 -32.18
C VAL A 754 7.66 29.17 -33.65
N GLY A 755 8.32 30.11 -34.34
CA GLY A 755 8.57 29.97 -35.76
C GLY A 755 9.34 31.13 -36.35
N HIS A 756 9.15 31.35 -37.65
CA HIS A 756 9.84 32.40 -38.39
C HIS A 756 9.05 32.87 -39.61
N VAL A 757 9.38 34.05 -40.11
CA VAL A 757 8.86 34.56 -41.38
C VAL A 757 9.76 34.10 -42.52
N THR A 758 9.16 33.54 -43.58
CA THR A 758 9.87 33.04 -44.77
C THR A 758 9.94 34.04 -45.93
N SER A 759 9.12 35.09 -45.93
CA SER A 759 9.07 36.13 -46.96
C SER A 759 9.71 37.45 -46.49
N GLY A 760 10.60 38.01 -47.32
CA GLY A 760 11.36 39.23 -46.99
C GLY A 760 12.50 38.98 -46.00
N ALA A 761 12.86 39.99 -45.20
CA ALA A 761 13.88 39.84 -44.17
C ALA A 761 13.44 38.85 -43.09
N ARG A 762 14.22 37.77 -42.89
CA ARG A 762 13.92 36.73 -41.90
C ARG A 762 13.90 37.33 -40.49
N ARG A 763 12.89 36.95 -39.72
CA ARG A 763 12.71 37.28 -38.30
C ARG A 763 11.97 36.16 -37.59
N VAL A 764 12.32 35.92 -36.34
CA VAL A 764 11.65 34.94 -35.47
C VAL A 764 10.25 35.40 -35.09
N ARG A 765 9.42 34.44 -34.69
CA ARG A 765 8.01 34.65 -34.30
C ARG A 765 7.70 33.84 -33.06
N VAL A 766 7.00 34.46 -32.11
CA VAL A 766 6.51 33.81 -30.90
C VAL A 766 5.09 34.31 -30.63
N ALA A 767 4.16 33.38 -30.45
CA ALA A 767 2.80 33.67 -30.03
C ALA A 767 2.48 32.91 -28.74
N ARG A 768 1.62 33.50 -27.90
CA ARG A 768 1.15 32.94 -26.64
C ARG A 768 -0.38 32.86 -26.62
N SER A 769 -0.90 31.80 -26.03
CA SER A 769 -2.30 31.63 -25.64
C SER A 769 -2.37 31.36 -24.14
N THR A 770 -3.42 31.83 -23.47
CA THR A 770 -3.70 31.55 -22.05
C THR A 770 -5.05 30.86 -21.84
N ASP A 771 -5.73 30.49 -22.94
CA ASP A 771 -7.08 29.94 -22.99
C ASP A 771 -7.14 28.58 -23.72
N GLY A 772 -6.06 27.79 -23.59
CA GLY A 772 -5.95 26.46 -24.18
C GLY A 772 -5.85 26.49 -25.70
N GLY A 773 -5.31 27.57 -26.26
CA GLY A 773 -5.12 27.77 -27.70
C GLY A 773 -6.31 28.38 -28.43
N ALA A 774 -7.35 28.87 -27.74
CA ALA A 774 -8.53 29.44 -28.39
C ALA A 774 -8.22 30.81 -29.02
N THR A 775 -7.39 31.62 -28.37
CA THR A 775 -6.87 32.88 -28.89
C THR A 775 -5.36 32.97 -28.72
N TRP A 776 -4.71 33.65 -29.66
CA TRP A 776 -3.25 33.76 -29.73
C TRP A 776 -2.83 35.21 -29.86
N THR A 777 -1.91 35.63 -29.01
CA THR A 777 -1.32 36.98 -29.03
C THR A 777 0.15 36.89 -29.39
N ARG A 778 0.59 37.76 -30.30
CA ARG A 778 2.01 37.88 -30.66
C ARG A 778 2.79 38.49 -29.49
N ILE A 779 3.90 37.86 -29.10
CA ILE A 779 4.75 38.33 -27.99
C ILE A 779 6.23 38.55 -28.38
N ASP A 780 6.61 38.35 -29.64
CA ASP A 780 7.94 38.71 -30.14
C ASP A 780 8.08 40.23 -30.41
N GLY A 781 8.56 40.99 -29.41
CA GLY A 781 8.85 42.43 -29.50
C GLY A 781 10.32 42.79 -29.20
N GLY A 782 10.76 43.99 -29.58
CA GLY A 782 12.10 44.50 -29.23
C GLY A 782 13.28 43.82 -29.97
N ALA A 783 14.36 43.51 -29.25
CA ALA A 783 15.64 43.03 -29.79
C ALA A 783 15.58 41.70 -30.59
N MET A 784 14.53 40.89 -30.41
CA MET A 784 14.24 39.66 -31.19
C MET A 784 13.44 39.91 -32.48
N GLY A 785 12.80 41.08 -32.59
CA GLY A 785 12.00 41.46 -33.75
C GLY A 785 12.79 42.19 -34.85
N SER A 786 14.10 42.38 -34.67
CA SER A 786 14.94 43.07 -35.63
C SER A 786 15.11 42.24 -36.91
N THR A 787 15.05 42.92 -38.05
CA THR A 787 15.24 42.29 -39.36
C THR A 787 16.68 41.85 -39.52
N SER A 788 16.92 40.54 -39.65
CA SER A 788 18.21 40.03 -40.09
C SER A 788 18.28 40.05 -41.61
N THR A 789 19.41 40.51 -42.16
CA THR A 789 19.73 40.39 -43.60
C THR A 789 20.30 39.00 -43.94
N THR A 790 20.54 38.14 -42.95
CA THR A 790 21.09 36.80 -43.15
C THR A 790 19.98 35.77 -43.38
N SER A 791 20.26 34.78 -44.23
CA SER A 791 19.33 33.71 -44.58
C SER A 791 19.07 32.72 -43.45
N SER A 792 19.61 32.87 -42.23
CA SER A 792 19.58 31.80 -41.23
C SER A 792 18.62 31.99 -40.06
N THR A 793 17.91 33.12 -39.88
CA THR A 793 17.14 33.37 -38.63
C THR A 793 15.84 32.56 -38.48
N ALA A 794 15.74 31.67 -37.48
CA ALA A 794 14.53 30.89 -37.13
C ALA A 794 14.58 30.25 -35.72
N PHE A 795 13.43 30.12 -35.05
CA PHE A 795 13.26 29.21 -33.90
C PHE A 795 12.69 27.87 -34.35
N TYR A 796 13.23 26.80 -33.78
CA TYR A 796 12.90 25.41 -34.12
C TYR A 796 12.35 24.64 -32.92
N GLY A 797 12.97 24.79 -31.73
CA GLY A 797 12.54 24.11 -30.50
C GLY A 797 11.95 25.09 -29.49
N ILE A 798 11.01 24.58 -28.70
CA ILE A 798 10.38 25.24 -27.56
C ILE A 798 10.18 24.21 -26.45
N ASP A 799 10.35 24.64 -25.20
CA ASP A 799 9.91 23.88 -24.04
C ASP A 799 9.36 24.85 -22.97
N VAL A 800 8.20 24.53 -22.43
CA VAL A 800 7.46 25.34 -21.45
C VAL A 800 7.52 24.65 -20.10
N VAL A 801 8.39 25.12 -19.21
CA VAL A 801 8.60 24.55 -17.87
C VAL A 801 7.50 24.98 -16.91
N THR A 802 7.10 26.25 -17.00
CA THR A 802 5.99 26.84 -16.25
C THR A 802 5.21 27.77 -17.16
N ALA A 803 4.04 28.25 -16.71
CA ALA A 803 3.29 29.26 -17.46
C ALA A 803 4.11 30.54 -17.79
N ASP A 804 5.17 30.80 -17.00
CA ASP A 804 6.03 31.97 -17.09
C ASP A 804 7.48 31.68 -17.47
N ILE A 805 7.93 30.42 -17.35
CA ILE A 805 9.28 29.97 -17.70
C ILE A 805 9.23 29.16 -18.99
N VAL A 806 9.74 29.76 -20.07
CA VAL A 806 9.75 29.15 -21.42
C VAL A 806 11.13 29.25 -22.02
N TYR A 807 11.60 28.17 -22.64
CA TYR A 807 12.88 28.05 -23.31
C TYR A 807 12.71 27.89 -24.81
N LEU A 808 13.50 28.61 -25.60
CA LEU A 808 13.46 28.59 -27.07
C LEU A 808 14.86 28.32 -27.62
N CYS A 809 14.98 27.55 -28.70
CA CYS A 809 16.25 27.35 -29.37
C CYS A 809 16.17 27.54 -30.91
N GLY A 810 17.27 28.01 -31.50
CA GLY A 810 17.38 28.16 -32.94
C GLY A 810 18.58 28.99 -33.40
N THR A 811 18.38 29.73 -34.49
CA THR A 811 19.38 30.53 -35.20
C THR A 811 19.01 32.02 -35.20
N TYR A 812 19.92 32.90 -34.80
CA TYR A 812 19.63 34.35 -34.74
C TYR A 812 20.85 35.24 -35.07
N GLY A 813 20.68 36.21 -35.98
CA GLY A 813 21.68 37.27 -36.26
C GLY A 813 23.02 36.83 -36.90
N THR A 814 24.02 37.73 -36.83
CA THR A 814 25.39 37.54 -37.36
C THR A 814 26.36 36.92 -36.34
N GLY A 815 25.90 36.64 -35.12
CA GLY A 815 26.73 36.23 -33.97
C GLY A 815 26.55 34.80 -33.46
N GLY A 816 25.58 34.01 -33.95
CA GLY A 816 25.49 32.57 -33.66
C GLY A 816 24.12 32.04 -33.22
N ASN A 817 24.05 30.70 -33.18
CA ASN A 817 22.90 29.91 -32.72
C ASN A 817 22.64 30.19 -31.24
N SER A 818 21.37 30.39 -30.87
CA SER A 818 21.00 31.05 -29.62
C SER A 818 19.89 30.29 -28.89
N ILE A 819 19.98 30.29 -27.55
CA ILE A 819 18.96 29.82 -26.61
C ILE A 819 18.38 31.07 -25.96
N TYR A 820 17.07 31.15 -25.86
CA TYR A 820 16.36 32.25 -25.19
C TYR A 820 15.49 31.67 -24.09
N TYR A 821 15.30 32.43 -23.01
CA TYR A 821 14.29 32.09 -22.02
C TYR A 821 13.50 33.33 -21.57
N THR A 822 12.30 33.12 -21.06
CA THR A 822 11.55 34.12 -20.29
C THR A 822 11.34 33.59 -18.87
N ALA A 823 11.21 34.49 -17.90
CA ALA A 823 10.86 34.15 -16.51
C ALA A 823 9.51 34.72 -16.06
N ASN A 824 8.84 35.50 -16.92
CA ASN A 824 7.61 36.25 -16.60
C ASN A 824 6.49 36.05 -17.63
N GLY A 825 6.61 35.08 -18.55
CA GLY A 825 5.58 34.67 -19.52
C GLY A 825 5.11 35.70 -20.57
N THR A 826 5.43 36.99 -20.43
CA THR A 826 4.89 38.05 -21.30
C THR A 826 5.88 38.61 -22.31
N ASN A 827 7.17 38.38 -22.10
CA ASN A 827 8.22 38.77 -23.02
C ASN A 827 9.45 37.90 -22.78
N PRO A 828 10.01 37.19 -23.78
CA PRO A 828 11.36 36.68 -23.71
C PRO A 828 12.33 37.87 -23.74
N ALA A 829 12.52 38.51 -22.60
CA ALA A 829 13.61 39.47 -22.43
C ALA A 829 14.91 38.70 -22.72
N PRO A 830 15.83 39.21 -23.55
CA PRO A 830 17.06 38.51 -23.86
C PRO A 830 17.93 38.46 -22.59
N ALA A 831 17.75 37.41 -21.81
CA ALA A 831 18.66 37.04 -20.74
C ALA A 831 19.50 35.87 -21.26
N TRP A 832 20.68 36.24 -21.78
CA TRP A 832 21.91 35.44 -21.93
C TRP A 832 22.35 34.91 -23.30
N SER A 833 23.67 35.06 -23.48
CA SER A 833 24.53 34.60 -24.57
C SER A 833 24.99 33.16 -24.32
N GLY A 834 24.55 32.23 -25.17
CA GLY A 834 25.09 30.89 -25.32
C GLY A 834 26.12 30.82 -26.45
N THR A 835 27.01 29.83 -26.37
CA THR A 835 28.21 29.65 -27.20
C THR A 835 27.93 29.72 -28.72
N SER A 836 28.65 30.57 -29.47
CA SER A 836 28.55 30.58 -30.94
C SER A 836 29.13 29.29 -31.51
N THR A 837 28.28 28.30 -31.77
CA THR A 837 28.64 27.12 -32.57
C THR A 837 28.56 27.46 -34.05
N ALA A 838 29.27 26.70 -34.90
CA ALA A 838 29.15 26.81 -36.35
C ALA A 838 27.79 26.27 -36.90
N SER A 839 26.89 25.81 -36.02
CA SER A 839 25.86 24.80 -36.34
C SER A 839 24.54 24.97 -35.55
N PRO A 840 23.36 25.07 -36.19
CA PRO A 840 22.06 25.35 -35.56
C PRO A 840 21.62 24.36 -34.46
N PHE A 841 20.86 24.88 -33.48
CA PHE A 841 20.07 24.12 -32.50
C PHE A 841 18.66 23.86 -33.02
N TYR A 842 18.12 22.69 -32.71
CA TYR A 842 16.84 22.21 -33.28
C TYR A 842 15.80 21.85 -32.22
N SER A 843 16.23 21.32 -31.08
CA SER A 843 15.33 20.91 -30.00
C SER A 843 15.96 21.25 -28.65
N ILE A 844 15.10 21.53 -27.68
CA ILE A 844 15.43 21.89 -26.31
C ILE A 844 14.43 21.20 -25.40
N GLU A 845 14.91 20.65 -24.31
CA GLU A 845 14.09 19.95 -23.31
C GLU A 845 14.64 20.30 -21.93
N MET A 846 13.80 20.85 -21.08
CA MET A 846 14.11 21.12 -19.69
C MET A 846 13.42 20.10 -18.80
N ILE A 847 14.17 19.61 -17.84
CA ILE A 847 13.73 18.66 -16.83
C ILE A 847 13.03 19.41 -15.70
N ASN A 848 13.51 20.62 -15.41
CA ASN A 848 12.93 21.58 -14.50
C ASN A 848 13.52 22.97 -14.81
N SER A 849 13.15 23.99 -14.03
CA SER A 849 13.60 25.37 -14.21
C SER A 849 15.12 25.57 -14.12
N SER A 850 15.85 24.58 -13.61
CA SER A 850 17.30 24.65 -13.42
C SER A 850 18.06 23.66 -14.31
N TRP A 851 17.44 22.58 -14.80
CA TRP A 851 18.15 21.46 -15.41
C TRP A 851 17.56 21.15 -16.77
N GLY A 852 18.38 21.00 -17.81
CA GLY A 852 17.90 20.74 -19.16
C GLY A 852 18.98 20.59 -20.22
N TYR A 853 18.58 20.21 -21.43
CA TYR A 853 19.46 19.93 -22.55
C TYR A 853 18.99 20.64 -23.82
N VAL A 854 19.96 21.03 -24.65
CA VAL A 854 19.69 21.52 -26.01
C VAL A 854 20.58 20.78 -27.01
N VAL A 855 20.02 20.48 -28.17
CA VAL A 855 20.68 19.70 -29.21
C VAL A 855 20.66 20.41 -30.56
N GLY A 856 21.69 20.12 -31.36
CA GLY A 856 21.90 20.73 -32.66
C GLY A 856 22.89 19.96 -33.52
N SER A 857 23.41 20.63 -34.54
CA SER A 857 24.39 20.04 -35.47
C SER A 857 25.81 19.96 -34.90
N SER A 858 26.65 19.08 -35.47
CA SER A 858 28.09 18.89 -35.14
C SER A 858 28.43 18.05 -33.90
N SER A 859 27.68 16.98 -33.64
CA SER A 859 27.95 15.95 -32.64
C SER A 859 28.10 16.49 -31.21
N LYS A 860 27.48 17.64 -30.92
CA LYS A 860 27.54 18.30 -29.63
C LYS A 860 26.13 18.57 -29.14
N TYR A 861 25.91 18.28 -27.87
CA TYR A 861 24.74 18.72 -27.12
C TYR A 861 25.24 19.48 -25.89
N TYR A 862 24.35 20.33 -25.37
CA TYR A 862 24.67 21.23 -24.28
C TYR A 862 23.69 20.97 -23.13
N GLN A 863 24.16 21.16 -21.92
CA GLN A 863 23.39 20.99 -20.71
C GLN A 863 23.41 22.28 -19.90
N THR A 864 22.31 22.56 -19.20
CA THR A 864 22.25 23.53 -18.12
C THR A 864 21.97 22.84 -16.79
N THR A 865 22.54 23.39 -15.71
CA THR A 865 22.28 22.93 -14.35
C THR A 865 21.77 24.03 -13.40
N ASN A 866 21.64 25.24 -13.92
CA ASN A 866 21.08 26.40 -13.22
C ASN A 866 19.98 27.11 -14.02
N GLY A 867 19.54 26.54 -15.14
CA GLY A 867 18.48 27.07 -15.98
C GLY A 867 18.87 28.27 -16.84
N THR A 868 20.07 28.83 -16.64
CA THR A 868 20.46 30.10 -17.27
C THR A 868 21.75 30.02 -18.10
N SER A 869 22.60 29.02 -17.87
CA SER A 869 23.85 28.83 -18.62
C SER A 869 23.94 27.42 -19.18
N PHE A 870 24.20 27.31 -20.49
CA PHE A 870 24.37 26.04 -21.19
C PHE A 870 25.84 25.82 -21.57
N SER A 871 26.40 24.69 -21.16
CA SER A 871 27.76 24.28 -21.48
C SER A 871 27.77 23.01 -22.32
N ALA A 872 28.71 22.92 -23.26
CA ALA A 872 28.90 21.70 -24.05
C ALA A 872 29.25 20.55 -23.12
N VAL A 873 28.57 19.42 -23.27
CA VAL A 873 28.91 18.20 -22.54
C VAL A 873 29.98 17.46 -23.33
N ALA A 874 31.04 16.99 -22.64
CA ALA A 874 32.14 16.27 -23.29
C ALA A 874 31.58 15.04 -24.04
N SER A 875 31.67 15.07 -25.37
CA SER A 875 31.12 14.04 -26.25
C SER A 875 32.09 12.85 -26.37
N SER A 876 32.26 12.06 -25.31
CA SER A 876 32.80 10.71 -25.45
C SER A 876 31.68 9.79 -25.96
N GLY A 877 31.61 9.55 -27.27
CA GLY A 877 30.75 8.49 -27.83
C GLY A 877 29.76 8.88 -28.94
N LEU A 878 29.57 10.16 -29.28
CA LEU A 878 28.79 10.52 -30.48
C LEU A 878 29.65 10.34 -31.75
N PRO A 879 29.14 9.70 -32.82
CA PRO A 879 29.85 9.61 -34.09
C PRO A 879 30.26 11.00 -34.59
N SER A 880 31.49 11.12 -35.09
CA SER A 880 31.97 12.35 -35.70
C SER A 880 31.08 12.72 -36.90
N GLY A 881 30.53 13.95 -36.91
CA GLY A 881 29.67 14.44 -37.99
C GLY A 881 28.16 14.18 -37.84
N MET A 882 27.69 13.66 -36.71
CA MET A 882 26.27 13.53 -36.38
C MET A 882 25.63 14.92 -36.16
N SER A 883 24.39 15.13 -36.59
CA SER A 883 23.56 16.27 -36.16
C SER A 883 22.37 15.75 -35.38
N VAL A 884 22.19 16.23 -34.14
CA VAL A 884 21.10 15.83 -33.26
C VAL A 884 19.97 16.84 -33.45
N TRP A 885 18.82 16.36 -33.89
CA TRP A 885 17.65 17.15 -34.25
C TRP A 885 16.58 17.17 -33.16
N ASP A 886 16.57 16.18 -32.28
CA ASP A 886 15.60 16.11 -31.18
C ASP A 886 16.22 15.62 -29.86
N VAL A 887 15.66 16.08 -28.74
CA VAL A 887 16.03 15.72 -27.37
C VAL A 887 14.79 15.62 -26.50
N SER A 888 14.70 14.58 -25.66
CA SER A 888 13.59 14.40 -24.74
C SER A 888 14.05 13.72 -23.46
N TRP A 889 13.46 14.08 -22.32
CA TRP A 889 13.78 13.52 -21.02
C TRP A 889 12.65 12.64 -20.50
N ASN A 890 13.00 11.46 -20.00
CA ASN A 890 12.07 10.63 -19.26
C ASN A 890 12.38 10.68 -17.76
N ALA A 891 11.53 11.38 -17.02
CA ALA A 891 11.65 11.52 -15.58
C ALA A 891 11.48 10.21 -14.80
N ASN A 892 10.80 9.20 -15.36
CA ASN A 892 10.56 7.93 -14.67
C ASN A 892 11.78 7.03 -14.74
N THR A 893 12.41 6.96 -15.91
CA THR A 893 13.57 6.12 -16.13
C THR A 893 14.88 6.84 -15.83
N GLN A 894 14.81 8.16 -15.58
CA GLN A 894 15.96 9.05 -15.48
C GLN A 894 16.86 8.90 -16.70
N ARG A 895 16.28 8.95 -17.92
CA ARG A 895 17.01 8.75 -19.19
C ARG A 895 16.81 9.93 -20.13
N LEU A 896 17.90 10.31 -20.78
CA LEU A 896 17.91 11.32 -21.85
C LEU A 896 17.90 10.61 -23.21
N TYR A 897 16.96 11.00 -24.06
CA TYR A 897 16.80 10.52 -25.43
C TYR A 897 17.31 11.56 -26.42
N LEU A 898 18.08 11.13 -27.42
CA LEU A 898 18.61 11.98 -28.49
C LEU A 898 18.28 11.37 -29.85
N ALA A 899 17.74 12.15 -30.78
CA ALA A 899 17.50 11.74 -32.16
C ALA A 899 18.35 12.57 -33.13
N GLY A 900 19.04 11.94 -34.09
CA GLY A 900 19.93 12.64 -35.03
C GLY A 900 20.31 11.86 -36.28
N TYR A 901 21.05 12.50 -37.20
CA TYR A 901 21.51 11.91 -38.47
C TYR A 901 23.04 12.03 -38.63
N THR A 902 23.68 11.09 -39.32
CA THR A 902 25.06 11.18 -39.83
C THR A 902 25.01 11.27 -41.37
N GLY A 903 25.70 12.24 -41.98
CA GLY A 903 25.51 12.56 -43.39
C GLY A 903 26.75 12.45 -44.27
N ALA A 904 26.75 11.54 -45.23
CA ALA A 904 27.40 11.74 -46.52
C ALA A 904 26.34 12.28 -47.51
N SER A 905 26.38 13.59 -47.75
CA SER A 905 25.74 14.34 -48.85
C SER A 905 24.41 13.82 -49.45
N GLY A 906 23.29 14.47 -49.07
CA GLY A 906 22.09 14.62 -49.91
C GLY A 906 20.79 14.12 -49.28
N SER A 907 19.96 15.02 -48.74
CA SER A 907 18.55 14.84 -48.33
C SER A 907 18.14 13.44 -47.82
N TYR A 908 18.47 13.13 -46.56
CA TYR A 908 17.97 11.94 -45.85
C TYR A 908 17.47 12.30 -44.45
N VAL A 909 16.33 11.70 -44.07
CA VAL A 909 15.68 11.73 -42.74
C VAL A 909 16.42 10.72 -41.83
N PRO A 910 16.59 10.97 -40.51
CA PRO A 910 17.56 10.26 -39.65
C PRO A 910 17.41 8.73 -39.57
N ARG A 911 18.56 8.05 -39.41
CA ARG A 911 18.70 6.60 -39.17
C ARG A 911 19.21 6.30 -37.75
N LEU A 912 18.47 5.38 -37.13
CA LEU A 912 18.56 4.60 -35.89
C LEU A 912 19.88 3.92 -35.57
N TYR A 913 20.22 3.83 -34.28
CA TYR A 913 21.12 2.81 -33.73
C TYR A 913 20.70 2.43 -32.29
N ARG A 914 20.53 1.14 -32.01
CA ARG A 914 20.54 0.55 -30.65
C ARG A 914 21.90 -0.07 -30.38
N THR A 915 22.48 0.16 -29.20
CA THR A 915 23.50 -0.75 -28.64
C THR A 915 22.81 -1.99 -28.05
N GLY A 916 23.02 -3.14 -28.69
CA GLY A 916 22.44 -4.42 -28.26
C GLY A 916 22.59 -5.58 -29.26
N VAL A 917 23.83 -5.84 -29.70
CA VAL A 917 24.35 -6.99 -30.49
C VAL A 917 23.98 -7.08 -31.98
N MET A 918 25.06 -7.13 -32.78
CA MET A 918 25.09 -7.26 -34.23
C MET A 918 24.67 -8.65 -34.73
N ALA A 919 24.04 -8.69 -35.91
CA ALA A 919 24.20 -9.79 -36.87
C ALA A 919 25.03 -9.30 -38.07
N ASN A 920 25.95 -10.15 -38.49
CA ASN A 920 27.14 -9.90 -39.32
C ASN A 920 26.85 -9.48 -40.78
N SER A 921 27.44 -8.37 -41.26
CA SER A 921 28.35 -8.38 -42.44
C SER A 921 28.88 -6.98 -42.81
N ALA A 922 30.20 -6.82 -42.64
CA ALA A 922 31.12 -5.88 -43.30
C ALA A 922 30.70 -4.39 -43.51
N ALA A 923 31.04 -3.53 -42.53
CA ALA A 923 31.96 -2.39 -42.69
C ALA A 923 32.06 -1.64 -41.35
N SER A 924 33.28 -1.25 -40.99
CA SER A 924 33.68 -0.56 -39.77
C SER A 924 32.80 0.62 -39.35
N ASP A 925 32.29 0.61 -38.12
CA ASP A 925 32.35 1.74 -37.17
C ASP A 925 31.89 1.28 -35.76
N VAL A 926 32.73 1.53 -34.76
CA VAL A 926 32.59 1.10 -33.36
C VAL A 926 31.91 2.20 -32.56
N VAL A 927 30.87 1.89 -31.77
CA VAL A 927 30.44 2.76 -30.66
C VAL A 927 30.26 1.92 -29.38
N SER A 928 31.18 2.15 -28.43
CA SER A 928 31.12 1.68 -27.05
C SER A 928 30.09 2.47 -26.24
N ALA A 929 29.52 1.86 -25.21
CA ALA A 929 28.56 2.48 -24.29
C ALA A 929 28.99 3.90 -23.84
N MET A 930 28.06 4.85 -23.95
CA MET A 930 28.26 6.26 -23.60
C MET A 930 28.04 6.45 -22.09
N THR A 931 29.10 6.79 -21.36
CA THR A 931 29.00 7.30 -19.98
C THR A 931 29.10 8.82 -20.02
N VAL A 932 28.02 9.50 -19.67
CA VAL A 932 28.03 10.93 -19.35
C VAL A 932 27.88 11.03 -17.84
N ASN A 933 28.74 11.80 -17.17
CA ASN A 933 28.59 12.04 -15.74
C ASN A 933 27.33 12.88 -15.49
N LEU A 934 26.23 12.21 -15.22
CA LEU A 934 24.96 12.77 -14.76
C LEU A 934 24.73 12.31 -13.30
N PRO A 935 24.05 13.09 -12.44
CA PRO A 935 23.80 12.71 -11.06
C PRO A 935 22.93 11.44 -11.00
N GLY A 936 23.38 10.43 -10.25
CA GLY A 936 22.62 9.19 -9.99
C GLY A 936 22.39 8.32 -11.23
N ASN A 937 23.19 7.24 -11.38
CA ASN A 937 22.97 6.07 -12.26
C ASN A 937 22.15 6.27 -13.57
N THR A 938 22.33 7.40 -14.26
CA THR A 938 21.59 7.73 -15.48
C THR A 938 22.27 7.10 -16.69
N GLN A 939 21.49 6.50 -17.59
CA GLN A 939 21.97 5.87 -18.83
C GLN A 939 21.35 6.54 -20.06
N LEU A 940 22.09 6.59 -21.16
CA LEU A 940 21.71 7.27 -22.41
C LEU A 940 21.08 6.27 -23.38
N PHE A 941 19.91 6.59 -23.94
CA PHE A 941 19.22 5.71 -24.89
C PHE A 941 18.76 6.48 -26.13
N SER A 942 18.97 5.91 -27.31
CA SER A 942 18.47 6.41 -28.59
C SER A 942 17.08 5.82 -28.89
N LEU A 943 16.20 6.62 -29.52
CA LEU A 943 14.89 6.19 -30.01
C LEU A 943 14.92 5.99 -31.52
N ASP A 944 14.15 5.01 -32.00
CA ASP A 944 14.27 4.44 -33.34
C ASP A 944 13.04 4.68 -34.26
N ALA A 945 13.21 5.01 -35.56
CA ALA A 945 12.13 5.13 -36.57
C ALA A 945 12.56 4.71 -38.01
N GLU A 946 12.17 3.52 -38.50
CA GLU A 946 12.67 2.96 -39.78
C GLU A 946 12.20 3.69 -41.06
N THR A 947 13.14 3.93 -42.00
CA THR A 947 12.84 4.10 -43.44
C THR A 947 13.52 3.00 -44.25
N SER A 948 12.77 2.16 -44.96
CA SER A 948 13.32 1.24 -45.96
C SER A 948 13.51 1.95 -47.30
N SER A 949 14.73 1.93 -47.83
CA SER A 949 15.02 2.34 -49.21
C SER A 949 14.72 1.18 -50.14
N ALA A 950 13.59 1.22 -50.85
CA ALA A 950 13.50 0.49 -52.12
C ALA A 950 14.22 1.32 -53.19
N ALA A 951 15.13 0.67 -53.91
CA ALA A 951 15.72 1.24 -55.11
C ALA A 951 14.60 1.69 -56.07
N SER A 952 14.78 2.89 -56.66
CA SER A 952 13.89 3.58 -57.62
C SER A 952 12.57 4.16 -57.07
N GLY A 953 12.57 5.48 -56.86
CA GLY A 953 11.41 6.34 -57.06
C GLY A 953 10.27 6.27 -56.04
N GLY A 954 10.51 6.63 -54.77
CA GLY A 954 9.43 6.98 -53.84
C GLY A 954 9.88 7.02 -52.37
N SER A 955 9.91 8.21 -51.76
CA SER A 955 10.14 8.36 -50.31
C SER A 955 8.86 8.02 -49.54
N SER A 956 8.90 6.96 -48.73
CA SER A 956 7.82 6.61 -47.79
C SER A 956 8.28 6.90 -46.35
N THR A 957 7.65 7.84 -45.65
CA THR A 957 7.82 8.01 -44.19
C THR A 957 6.76 7.18 -43.46
N ARG A 958 7.16 6.41 -42.45
CA ARG A 958 6.34 5.42 -41.75
C ARG A 958 6.26 5.78 -40.26
N ILE A 959 5.12 5.50 -39.62
CA ILE A 959 5.01 5.52 -38.15
C ILE A 959 5.36 4.10 -37.67
N ALA A 960 6.42 3.97 -36.90
CA ALA A 960 6.75 2.74 -36.20
C ALA A 960 6.31 2.92 -34.74
N TYR A 961 5.66 1.91 -34.15
CA TYR A 961 5.28 1.89 -32.75
C TYR A 961 5.89 0.65 -32.05
N TYR A 962 6.26 0.80 -30.78
CA TYR A 962 6.66 -0.30 -29.92
C TYR A 962 5.45 -0.86 -29.16
N GLY A 963 5.03 -2.08 -29.51
CA GLY A 963 3.95 -2.84 -28.89
C GLY A 963 4.03 -2.96 -27.37
N ALA A 964 3.36 -2.06 -26.66
CA ALA A 964 2.99 -2.10 -25.24
C ALA A 964 3.94 -2.92 -24.35
N LEU A 965 5.02 -2.26 -23.91
CA LEU A 965 5.21 -2.15 -22.48
C LEU A 965 4.21 -1.08 -22.01
N GLY A 966 3.10 -1.49 -21.42
CA GLY A 966 2.20 -0.55 -20.77
C GLY A 966 2.96 0.13 -19.63
N LEU A 967 3.42 1.36 -19.83
CA LEU A 967 3.76 2.25 -18.73
C LEU A 967 2.60 3.22 -18.59
N VAL A 968 1.65 2.82 -17.75
CA VAL A 968 0.58 3.70 -17.26
C VAL A 968 1.18 4.54 -16.16
N LYS A 969 1.76 5.71 -16.49
CA LYS A 969 1.89 6.73 -15.45
C LYS A 969 0.52 7.37 -15.27
N SER A 970 -0.06 7.20 -14.08
CA SER A 970 -1.26 7.88 -13.66
C SER A 970 -1.13 9.39 -13.92
N SER A 971 -2.08 9.96 -14.65
CA SER A 971 -2.29 11.38 -14.74
C SER A 971 -2.76 11.91 -13.38
N VAL A 972 -1.86 12.56 -12.66
CA VAL A 972 -2.22 13.68 -11.79
C VAL A 972 -1.62 14.91 -12.46
N PRO A 973 -2.42 15.94 -12.79
CA PRO A 973 -1.87 17.19 -13.28
C PRO A 973 -0.89 17.73 -12.25
N LEU A 974 0.32 18.05 -12.70
CA LEU A 974 1.18 19.00 -11.99
C LEU A 974 0.44 20.35 -12.01
N THR A 975 -0.28 20.66 -10.94
CA THR A 975 -0.49 22.06 -10.58
C THR A 975 0.79 22.54 -9.92
N GLU A 976 1.60 23.22 -10.71
CA GLU A 976 2.58 24.15 -10.18
C GLU A 976 1.88 25.24 -9.36
N THR A 977 2.07 25.17 -8.05
CA THR A 977 2.67 26.28 -7.30
C THR A 977 3.42 25.65 -6.14
N ASP A 978 4.68 25.27 -6.37
CA ASP A 978 5.63 25.21 -5.27
C ASP A 978 6.94 25.84 -5.75
N SER A 979 7.18 27.05 -5.24
CA SER A 979 8.51 27.60 -5.04
C SER A 979 8.56 28.08 -3.60
N PRO A 980 9.65 27.87 -2.84
CA PRO A 980 10.57 26.74 -2.83
C PRO A 980 10.69 26.09 -1.42
N ALA A 981 11.28 24.90 -1.36
CA ALA A 981 11.79 24.20 -0.17
C ALA A 981 10.76 23.79 0.92
N ARG A 982 10.20 22.57 0.80
CA ARG A 982 9.80 21.84 2.01
C ARG A 982 11.07 21.32 2.68
N ALA A 983 11.47 22.01 3.76
CA ALA A 983 12.57 21.64 4.62
C ALA A 983 12.49 20.16 4.99
N ALA A 984 13.59 19.43 4.81
CA ALA A 984 13.83 18.26 5.64
C ALA A 984 13.71 18.69 7.13
N SER A 985 13.33 17.79 8.03
CA SER A 985 13.46 18.02 9.47
C SER A 985 14.84 17.57 9.94
N TYR A 986 15.30 18.10 11.08
CA TYR A 986 16.41 17.52 11.82
C TYR A 986 15.97 16.16 12.40
N GLU A 987 16.58 15.06 11.95
CA GLU A 987 16.28 13.71 12.44
C GLU A 987 17.50 13.04 13.06
N LEU A 988 17.25 12.26 14.12
CA LEU A 988 18.23 11.37 14.75
C LEU A 988 17.66 9.95 14.68
N PHE A 989 18.33 9.05 13.97
CA PHE A 989 17.89 7.67 13.77
C PHE A 989 18.36 6.75 14.90
N ALA A 990 17.76 5.56 15.00
CA ALA A 990 18.27 4.52 15.91
C ALA A 990 19.67 4.07 15.47
N ASN A 991 20.55 3.82 16.44
CA ASN A 991 21.89 3.32 16.21
C ASN A 991 21.85 1.81 15.86
N TYR A 992 22.75 1.35 14.99
CA TYR A 992 22.86 -0.05 14.62
C TYR A 992 24.33 -0.51 14.57
N PRO A 993 24.66 -1.69 15.13
CA PRO A 993 23.80 -2.59 15.91
C PRO A 993 23.34 -1.98 17.26
N ASN A 994 22.27 -2.52 17.86
CA ASN A 994 21.80 -2.20 19.22
C ASN A 994 20.97 -3.38 19.78
N PRO A 995 21.45 -4.14 20.80
CA PRO A 995 22.68 -3.93 21.56
C PRO A 995 23.93 -4.07 20.70
N PHE A 996 25.04 -3.46 21.11
CA PHE A 996 26.29 -3.50 20.35
C PHE A 996 27.51 -3.86 21.19
N ASN A 997 28.54 -4.42 20.53
CA ASN A 997 29.82 -4.80 21.12
C ASN A 997 30.95 -4.82 20.07
N PRO A 998 32.02 -4.01 20.18
CA PRO A 998 32.12 -2.79 21.00
C PRO A 998 31.56 -1.56 20.27
N ALA A 999 31.19 -1.65 18.98
CA ALA A 999 30.88 -0.48 18.14
C ALA A 999 29.46 -0.45 17.55
N THR A 1000 28.91 0.75 17.39
CA THR A 1000 27.61 1.03 16.77
C THR A 1000 27.69 2.29 15.89
N THR A 1001 26.86 2.35 14.84
CA THR A 1001 26.77 3.51 13.95
C THR A 1001 25.50 4.31 14.27
N ILE A 1002 25.68 5.61 14.52
CA ILE A 1002 24.62 6.58 14.75
C ILE A 1002 24.42 7.40 13.47
N VAL A 1003 23.19 7.42 12.96
CA VAL A 1003 22.82 8.17 11.75
C VAL A 1003 21.96 9.37 12.12
N TYR A 1004 22.18 10.52 11.49
CA TYR A 1004 21.37 11.73 11.65
C TYR A 1004 21.22 12.50 10.33
N GLN A 1005 20.15 13.28 10.19
CA GLN A 1005 19.84 14.05 8.98
C GLN A 1005 19.84 15.56 9.26
N MET A 1006 20.52 16.28 8.38
CA MET A 1006 20.62 17.74 8.37
C MET A 1006 19.78 18.32 7.23
N PRO A 1007 18.79 19.17 7.51
CA PRO A 1007 17.93 19.71 6.47
C PRO A 1007 18.55 20.86 5.67
N GLN A 1008 19.55 21.50 6.27
CA GLN A 1008 20.39 22.52 5.69
C GLN A 1008 21.77 22.39 6.32
N ALA A 1009 22.80 22.98 5.69
CA ALA A 1009 24.13 23.01 6.30
C ALA A 1009 24.10 23.82 7.61
N GLY A 1010 24.82 23.37 8.63
CA GLY A 1010 24.92 24.09 9.90
C GLY A 1010 25.71 23.36 10.97
N GLN A 1011 25.96 24.05 12.09
CA GLN A 1011 26.69 23.50 13.22
C GLN A 1011 25.88 22.40 13.92
N VAL A 1012 26.53 21.25 14.15
CA VAL A 1012 25.96 20.10 14.86
C VAL A 1012 26.88 19.63 15.97
N SER A 1013 26.28 19.29 17.11
CA SER A 1013 26.95 18.52 18.16
C SER A 1013 26.24 17.18 18.37
N LEU A 1014 26.96 16.06 18.22
CA LEU A 1014 26.50 14.71 18.55
C LEU A 1014 27.30 14.20 19.75
N GLN A 1015 26.62 13.96 20.87
CA GLN A 1015 27.24 13.68 22.16
C GLN A 1015 26.65 12.44 22.82
N ILE A 1016 27.48 11.69 23.54
CA ILE A 1016 27.11 10.51 24.33
C ILE A 1016 27.09 10.86 25.81
N PHE A 1017 26.07 10.41 26.53
CA PHE A 1017 25.88 10.59 27.96
C PHE A 1017 25.61 9.26 28.66
N ASN A 1018 25.99 9.16 29.93
CA ASN A 1018 25.56 8.07 30.80
C ASN A 1018 24.17 8.35 31.40
N MET A 1019 23.62 7.39 32.15
CA MET A 1019 22.29 7.53 32.78
C MET A 1019 22.22 8.59 33.89
N LEU A 1020 23.36 9.07 34.40
CA LEU A 1020 23.43 10.20 35.35
C LEU A 1020 23.45 11.57 34.64
N GLY A 1021 23.38 11.59 33.30
CA GLY A 1021 23.45 12.80 32.50
C GLY A 1021 24.88 13.36 32.35
N GLN A 1022 25.90 12.62 32.74
CA GLN A 1022 27.29 13.03 32.58
C GLN A 1022 27.72 12.77 31.13
N LEU A 1023 28.40 13.75 30.52
CA LEU A 1023 28.95 13.63 29.18
C LEU A 1023 30.06 12.58 29.17
N VAL A 1024 29.96 11.61 28.26
CA VAL A 1024 30.89 10.50 28.08
C VAL A 1024 31.86 10.79 26.93
N ARG A 1025 31.33 11.23 25.77
CA ARG A 1025 32.15 11.53 24.59
C ARG A 1025 31.39 12.41 23.60
N THR A 1026 32.06 13.39 22.99
CA THR A 1026 31.55 14.11 21.82
C THR A 1026 32.05 13.41 20.56
N LEU A 1027 31.12 13.00 19.69
CA LEU A 1027 31.42 12.31 18.43
C LEU A 1027 31.50 13.28 17.24
N VAL A 1028 30.69 14.33 17.27
CA VAL A 1028 30.69 15.41 16.27
C VAL A 1028 30.54 16.73 17.00
N ASP A 1029 31.34 17.72 16.63
CA ASP A 1029 31.12 19.14 16.95
C ASP A 1029 31.68 19.98 15.81
N ALA A 1030 30.92 20.06 14.72
CA ALA A 1030 31.37 20.64 13.47
C ALA A 1030 30.20 21.15 12.62
N GLU A 1031 30.52 22.03 11.67
CA GLU A 1031 29.61 22.43 10.62
C GLU A 1031 29.51 21.30 9.58
N VAL A 1032 28.30 20.80 9.35
CA VAL A 1032 28.03 19.69 8.44
C VAL A 1032 27.05 20.12 7.35
N ALA A 1033 27.23 19.61 6.13
CA ALA A 1033 26.38 19.92 4.99
C ALA A 1033 24.95 19.38 5.18
N ALA A 1034 23.99 19.88 4.38
CA ALA A 1034 22.66 19.27 4.31
C ALA A 1034 22.77 17.81 3.80
N GLY A 1035 21.99 16.89 4.37
CA GLY A 1035 22.00 15.47 4.01
C GLY A 1035 22.07 14.52 5.21
N VAL A 1036 22.21 13.23 4.92
CA VAL A 1036 22.30 12.17 5.93
C VAL A 1036 23.78 11.93 6.28
N HIS A 1037 24.08 11.87 7.56
CA HIS A 1037 25.42 11.68 8.13
C HIS A 1037 25.43 10.46 9.05
N ALA A 1038 26.54 9.74 9.07
CA ALA A 1038 26.73 8.55 9.90
C ALA A 1038 28.06 8.63 10.66
N VAL A 1039 28.03 8.32 11.96
CA VAL A 1039 29.22 8.35 12.83
C VAL A 1039 29.25 7.12 13.72
N THR A 1040 30.40 6.48 13.82
CA THR A 1040 30.59 5.28 14.63
C THR A 1040 31.09 5.63 16.03
N TRP A 1041 30.47 5.02 17.04
CA TRP A 1041 30.99 5.02 18.41
C TRP A 1041 31.49 3.63 18.76
N ASP A 1042 32.64 3.55 19.42
CA ASP A 1042 33.41 2.33 19.74
C ASP A 1042 33.23 1.87 21.20
N GLY A 1043 32.26 2.44 21.93
CA GLY A 1043 31.99 2.12 23.34
C GLY A 1043 33.06 2.62 24.31
N ARG A 1044 33.90 3.60 23.92
CA ARG A 1044 34.92 4.24 24.77
C ARG A 1044 34.57 5.69 25.08
N ASP A 1045 35.06 6.19 26.22
CA ASP A 1045 34.96 7.60 26.59
C ASP A 1045 36.01 8.48 25.87
N SER A 1046 36.08 9.76 26.26
CA SER A 1046 37.04 10.73 25.69
C SER A 1046 38.51 10.46 26.03
N GLU A 1047 38.80 9.68 27.08
CA GLU A 1047 40.16 9.30 27.49
C GLU A 1047 40.61 8.01 26.78
N GLY A 1048 39.68 7.37 26.06
CA GLY A 1048 39.91 6.12 25.32
C GLY A 1048 39.66 4.87 26.16
N ASP A 1049 39.18 5.04 27.40
CA ASP A 1049 38.90 3.95 28.31
C ASP A 1049 37.59 3.24 27.94
N GLN A 1050 37.55 1.92 28.18
CA GLN A 1050 36.37 1.13 27.86
C GLN A 1050 35.27 1.32 28.91
N LEU A 1051 34.08 1.64 28.46
CA LEU A 1051 32.92 1.86 29.33
C LEU A 1051 32.26 0.54 29.73
N ALA A 1052 31.59 0.49 30.88
CA ALA A 1052 30.88 -0.72 31.33
C ALA A 1052 29.65 -1.05 30.46
N SER A 1053 29.23 -2.32 30.42
CA SER A 1053 27.94 -2.71 29.84
C SER A 1053 26.82 -1.92 30.51
N GLY A 1054 25.89 -1.40 29.72
CA GLY A 1054 24.82 -0.55 30.24
C GLY A 1054 24.15 0.31 29.18
N VAL A 1055 23.12 1.03 29.62
CA VAL A 1055 22.38 1.96 28.77
C VAL A 1055 23.12 3.29 28.71
N TYR A 1056 23.32 3.79 27.49
CA TYR A 1056 23.86 5.11 27.20
C TYR A 1056 22.85 5.90 26.37
N VAL A 1057 23.01 7.22 26.37
CA VAL A 1057 22.14 8.15 25.67
C VAL A 1057 22.96 8.92 24.65
N TYR A 1058 22.52 9.01 23.39
CA TYR A 1058 23.13 9.88 22.39
C TYR A 1058 22.17 11.02 22.04
N GLN A 1059 22.73 12.22 21.95
CA GLN A 1059 21.99 13.46 21.74
C GLN A 1059 22.58 14.23 20.57
N LEU A 1060 21.70 14.64 19.66
CA LEU A 1060 22.01 15.53 18.55
C LEU A 1060 21.50 16.94 18.88
N ARG A 1061 22.36 17.94 18.76
CA ARG A 1061 22.01 19.37 18.81
C ARG A 1061 22.35 20.04 17.49
N ALA A 1062 21.41 20.75 16.92
CA ALA A 1062 21.60 21.58 15.73
C ALA A 1062 20.73 22.84 15.85
N GLY A 1063 21.37 23.99 16.10
CA GLY A 1063 20.66 25.22 16.47
C GLY A 1063 19.84 25.03 17.77
N GLU A 1064 18.54 25.36 17.73
CA GLU A 1064 17.60 25.17 18.85
C GLU A 1064 17.06 23.73 18.94
N THR A 1065 17.31 22.88 17.93
CA THR A 1065 16.76 21.52 17.90
C THR A 1065 17.64 20.57 18.70
N VAL A 1066 17.02 19.85 19.66
CA VAL A 1066 17.66 18.78 20.43
C VAL A 1066 16.87 17.48 20.23
N LYS A 1067 17.55 16.42 19.78
CA LYS A 1067 17.00 15.06 19.66
C LYS A 1067 17.83 14.11 20.51
N THR A 1068 17.21 13.11 21.12
CA THR A 1068 17.90 12.20 22.03
C THR A 1068 17.35 10.79 21.90
N ARG A 1069 18.22 9.77 21.96
CA ARG A 1069 17.88 8.35 21.90
C ARG A 1069 18.76 7.53 22.84
N LYS A 1070 18.33 6.31 23.15
CA LYS A 1070 19.04 5.35 24.01
C LYS A 1070 19.73 4.27 23.17
N MET A 1071 20.83 3.74 23.67
CA MET A 1071 21.56 2.60 23.12
C MET A 1071 22.08 1.69 24.24
N LEU A 1072 22.26 0.40 23.96
CA LEU A 1072 22.74 -0.61 24.91
C LEU A 1072 24.11 -1.13 24.49
N LEU A 1073 25.15 -0.84 25.28
CA LEU A 1073 26.46 -1.47 25.18
C LEU A 1073 26.42 -2.79 25.95
N ALA A 1074 26.67 -3.92 25.27
CA ALA A 1074 26.62 -5.25 25.85
C ALA A 1074 27.98 -5.95 25.70
N LYS A 1075 28.79 -5.97 26.76
CA LYS A 1075 30.07 -6.72 26.78
C LYS A 1075 29.88 -8.21 26.96
#